data_AF-A0A9W6LVZ0-F1
#
_entry.id   AF-A0A9W6LVZ0-F1
#
_cell.length_a   1.000
_cell.length_b   1.000
_cell.length_c   1.000
_cell.angle_alpha   90.00
_cell.angle_beta   90.00
_cell.angle_gamma   90.00
#
_symmetry.space_group_name_H-M   'P 1'
#
loop_
_entity.id
_entity.type
_entity.pdbx_description
1 polymer ?
#
loop_
_entity_poly.entity_id
_entity_poly.type
_entity_poly.pdbx_seq_one_letter_code
_entity_poly.pdbx_strand_id
1 'polypeptide(L)'
;MFARQRDKKKIAIIAASAVGAVAVLGGGTALALNLTQQPAPVASETPTATPTATKTPTPTPTPTPTPEPVELPVSVPVEGALNGWQGAGSAQIADVWPQAGDAASGETSAYIDAPVVDAPVAALTATVAVQAGTTYDFSAQVRQMATLPEPVSAAILIGETRIELGEIDASWTEVEGEYTAPEGAGETTIAIQIEGPVSGLGIDDLSLTPQGGENVVPNPSFEEVTSDWGILNNALILREKSAALGVKMGAGDARWQVTRADGSVAAEGTAPLRDGVSAIPLEGVTQGYYRVSVTDASGQSVATPVAVVDFEGARIAPDERIGAITHVDQSWYVDAADVLQSVGFGSARNDVLWEQNERTPGVYEFSGHYTSEFDKMHAHGIGLLGIVNYGNPLYDGGNPPSSPGAVEAYGNYAAAIAQRFDVVGLEVFNEFNHERFNTGGCGTAPTCYFPLVQSVQAKVDDSIPVIAGSTANYDAEWFRRLWAETDTLAHADAMSFHPYNPSYYQQPENLTGAFADARENMQAGAGGELPIWLTEFGWTTGNELGQARSLEAQAQNLVAAEAVSLANGVEKYYWYDLIDDSTDGNNHEGNFGMFYQEAASVATAAPKPAAFAQALFIDQLGGREATARDDIGSGNHSYLFGEESDGVRVAWTLNGQASAEYEASGPITMTDMSGAVTTLEPENGTVTVPLTGSAVFLAGDFSPADEPTPTPTASPTATPDPTETPARPED
;
A
#
# COMPACT_ATOMS: atom_id res chain seq x y z
N MET A 1 9.74 -37.15 -26.39
CA MET A 1 11.08 -37.35 -25.81
C MET A 1 12.01 -36.30 -26.39
N PHE A 2 12.18 -35.19 -25.68
CA PHE A 2 13.33 -34.26 -25.62
C PHE A 2 12.82 -33.05 -24.83
N ALA A 3 12.89 -33.15 -23.50
CA ALA A 3 12.63 -32.05 -22.58
C ALA A 3 13.82 -31.08 -22.65
N ARG A 4 13.55 -29.79 -22.83
CA ARG A 4 14.54 -28.72 -22.62
C ARG A 4 14.34 -28.17 -21.21
N GLN A 5 15.17 -28.62 -20.28
CA GLN A 5 15.41 -27.93 -19.01
C GLN A 5 16.01 -26.54 -19.31
N ARG A 6 15.41 -25.49 -18.75
CA ARG A 6 16.03 -24.16 -18.63
C ARG A 6 16.51 -23.98 -17.20
N ASP A 7 17.82 -24.07 -17.00
CA ASP A 7 18.50 -23.65 -15.77
C ASP A 7 18.45 -22.12 -15.65
N LYS A 8 17.77 -21.60 -14.62
CA LYS A 8 17.90 -20.19 -14.21
C LYS A 8 19.15 -20.04 -13.34
N LYS A 9 20.25 -19.55 -13.91
CA LYS A 9 21.40 -19.04 -13.14
C LYS A 9 21.16 -17.57 -12.79
N LYS A 10 21.04 -17.29 -11.49
CA LYS A 10 21.14 -15.94 -10.91
C LYS A 10 22.55 -15.39 -11.17
N ILE A 11 22.66 -14.25 -11.83
CA ILE A 11 23.90 -13.47 -11.94
C ILE A 11 23.66 -12.15 -11.21
N ALA A 12 24.36 -11.98 -10.09
CA ALA A 12 24.49 -10.70 -9.41
C ALA A 12 25.40 -9.78 -10.23
N ILE A 13 24.95 -8.56 -10.52
CA ILE A 13 25.74 -7.51 -11.15
C ILE A 13 26.30 -6.62 -10.04
N ILE A 14 27.62 -6.69 -9.86
CA ILE A 14 28.41 -5.71 -9.11
C ILE A 14 28.87 -4.65 -10.12
N ALA A 15 28.36 -3.43 -9.99
CA ALA A 15 28.87 -2.27 -10.72
C ALA A 15 30.12 -1.74 -10.00
N ALA A 16 31.28 -1.82 -10.66
CA ALA A 16 32.50 -1.15 -10.24
C ALA A 16 33.05 -0.33 -11.41
N SER A 17 33.00 0.99 -11.25
CA SER A 17 33.47 2.02 -12.16
C SER A 17 34.98 1.95 -12.37
N ALA A 18 35.43 1.95 -13.64
CA ALA A 18 36.84 2.03 -13.99
C ALA A 18 37.17 3.40 -14.64
N VAL A 19 37.96 4.20 -13.93
CA VAL A 19 38.70 5.34 -14.50
C VAL A 19 40.07 4.84 -14.96
N GLY A 20 40.41 5.15 -16.21
CA GLY A 20 41.62 4.67 -16.87
C GLY A 20 42.91 5.37 -16.44
N ALA A 21 44.03 4.64 -16.55
CA ALA A 21 45.36 5.21 -16.70
C ALA A 21 46.34 4.22 -17.36
N VAL A 22 46.77 4.59 -18.57
CA VAL A 22 48.13 4.57 -19.15
C VAL A 22 49.00 3.29 -19.04
N ALA A 23 49.34 2.78 -20.22
CA ALA A 23 50.36 1.76 -20.48
C ALA A 23 51.80 2.31 -20.41
N VAL A 24 52.73 1.54 -19.84
CA VAL A 24 54.16 1.51 -20.21
C VAL A 24 54.72 0.09 -20.05
N LEU A 25 55.39 -0.38 -21.10
CA LEU A 25 56.08 -1.66 -21.27
C LEU A 25 57.48 -1.67 -20.63
N GLY A 26 57.94 -2.85 -20.17
CA GLY A 26 59.30 -3.33 -20.48
C GLY A 26 60.23 -3.78 -19.33
N GLY A 27 60.53 -5.09 -19.27
CA GLY A 27 61.92 -5.59 -19.36
C GLY A 27 62.68 -6.04 -18.10
N GLY A 28 62.91 -7.36 -17.98
CA GLY A 28 64.26 -7.95 -18.03
C GLY A 28 65.11 -8.13 -16.75
N THR A 29 65.12 -9.37 -16.24
CA THR A 29 66.28 -10.21 -15.79
C THR A 29 67.41 -9.66 -14.89
N ALA A 30 67.66 -10.32 -13.74
CA ALA A 30 68.95 -10.98 -13.45
C ALA A 30 68.91 -11.84 -12.17
N LEU A 31 69.49 -13.04 -12.28
CA LEU A 31 69.68 -14.07 -11.26
C LEU A 31 71.12 -13.98 -10.73
N ALA A 32 71.36 -14.10 -9.41
CA ALA A 32 72.64 -14.58 -8.88
C ALA A 32 72.53 -15.06 -7.42
N LEU A 33 72.90 -16.33 -7.21
CA LEU A 33 73.09 -17.01 -5.92
C LEU A 33 74.39 -16.55 -5.23
N ASN A 34 74.44 -16.55 -3.89
CA ASN A 34 75.42 -17.36 -3.16
C ASN A 34 75.20 -17.49 -1.65
N LEU A 35 75.57 -18.68 -1.17
CA LEU A 35 75.52 -19.25 0.18
C LEU A 35 76.35 -18.49 1.22
N THR A 36 76.02 -18.61 2.52
CA THR A 36 76.82 -19.35 3.52
C THR A 36 76.21 -19.32 4.93
N GLN A 37 76.56 -20.34 5.71
CA GLN A 37 76.01 -20.74 7.00
C GLN A 37 76.48 -19.92 8.22
N GLN A 38 75.64 -20.02 9.25
CA GLN A 38 75.66 -19.60 10.66
C GLN A 38 76.97 -19.80 11.44
N PRO A 39 77.18 -19.01 12.51
CA PRO A 39 77.27 -19.61 13.86
C PRO A 39 76.48 -18.85 14.95
N ALA A 40 76.05 -19.58 15.97
CA ALA A 40 75.48 -19.09 17.23
C ALA A 40 76.61 -18.92 18.30
N PRO A 41 76.30 -18.65 19.58
CA PRO A 41 75.90 -17.38 20.21
C PRO A 41 76.93 -16.91 21.27
N VAL A 42 76.88 -15.64 21.70
CA VAL A 42 77.54 -15.20 22.95
C VAL A 42 76.61 -14.27 23.73
N ALA A 43 76.53 -14.51 25.03
CA ALA A 43 75.64 -13.87 25.98
C ALA A 43 76.27 -12.68 26.72
N SER A 44 75.34 -11.82 27.18
CA SER A 44 75.35 -11.02 28.42
C SER A 44 76.12 -9.70 28.45
N GLU A 45 75.36 -8.61 28.51
CA GLU A 45 75.47 -7.63 29.60
C GLU A 45 74.06 -7.18 30.04
N THR A 46 73.84 -7.12 31.35
CA THR A 46 72.67 -6.47 31.97
C THR A 46 73.08 -5.05 32.35
N PRO A 47 72.24 -4.03 32.05
CA PRO A 47 71.99 -3.04 33.09
C PRO A 47 70.53 -2.54 33.17
N THR A 48 70.07 -2.48 34.42
CA THR A 48 69.25 -1.44 35.08
C THR A 48 67.81 -1.16 34.61
N ALA A 49 66.90 -1.25 35.59
CA ALA A 49 65.46 -1.05 35.46
C ALA A 49 65.08 0.42 35.18
N THR A 50 64.22 0.59 34.17
CA THR A 50 63.47 1.81 33.85
C THR A 50 62.02 1.65 34.33
N PRO A 51 61.40 2.65 34.97
CA PRO A 51 60.04 2.53 35.49
C PRO A 51 58.99 2.39 34.37
N THR A 52 58.11 1.40 34.52
CA THR A 52 57.00 1.09 33.63
C THR A 52 55.99 2.24 33.60
N ALA A 53 55.69 2.76 32.42
CA ALA A 53 54.58 3.70 32.21
C ALA A 53 53.25 2.99 32.45
N THR A 54 52.46 3.51 33.37
CA THR A 54 51.06 3.12 33.60
C THR A 54 50.27 3.37 32.31
N LYS A 55 49.69 2.31 31.73
CA LYS A 55 48.75 2.44 30.60
C LYS A 55 47.51 3.17 31.11
N THR A 56 47.24 4.35 30.57
CA THR A 56 45.94 5.02 30.69
C THR A 56 44.87 4.10 30.11
N PRO A 57 43.75 3.84 30.81
CA PRO A 57 42.66 3.06 30.24
C PRO A 57 42.09 3.80 29.03
N THR A 58 41.99 3.10 27.89
CA THR A 58 41.19 3.56 26.74
C THR A 58 39.75 3.74 27.23
N PRO A 59 39.12 4.91 27.04
CA PRO A 59 37.72 5.08 27.41
C PRO A 59 36.89 4.05 26.63
N THR A 60 36.14 3.21 27.34
CA THR A 60 35.09 2.39 26.75
C THR A 60 34.10 3.35 26.09
N PRO A 61 33.73 3.16 24.81
CA PRO A 61 32.68 3.98 24.20
C PRO A 61 31.43 3.82 25.06
N THR A 62 30.93 4.94 25.60
CA THR A 62 29.59 4.99 26.18
C THR A 62 28.61 4.55 25.08
N PRO A 63 27.75 3.55 25.29
CA PRO A 63 26.74 3.21 24.30
C PRO A 63 25.91 4.46 24.03
N THR A 64 25.81 4.86 22.76
CA THR A 64 24.83 5.86 22.32
C THR A 64 23.45 5.30 22.71
N PRO A 65 22.61 6.07 23.42
CA PRO A 65 21.26 5.60 23.73
C PRO A 65 20.55 5.22 22.42
N THR A 66 19.96 4.04 22.39
CA THR A 66 19.06 3.65 21.30
C THR A 66 17.86 4.59 21.33
N PRO A 67 17.48 5.22 20.20
CA PRO A 67 16.29 6.07 20.17
C PRO A 67 15.05 5.26 20.59
N GLU A 68 14.20 5.87 21.40
CA GLU A 68 12.91 5.28 21.78
C GLU A 68 11.86 5.63 20.71
N PRO A 69 10.93 4.73 20.38
CA PRO A 69 9.87 5.04 19.43
C PRO A 69 9.00 6.21 19.89
N VAL A 70 8.67 7.10 18.97
CA VAL A 70 7.71 8.20 19.17
C VAL A 70 6.36 7.87 18.56
N GLU A 71 5.29 8.43 19.14
CA GLU A 71 3.94 8.33 18.57
C GLU A 71 3.80 9.21 17.33
N LEU A 72 3.02 8.75 16.36
CA LEU A 72 2.67 9.57 15.21
C LEU A 72 1.69 10.69 15.63
N PRO A 73 1.81 11.88 15.06
CA PRO A 73 1.03 13.05 15.47
C PRO A 73 -0.45 12.93 15.10
N VAL A 74 -1.31 13.52 15.94
CA VAL A 74 -2.73 13.69 15.62
C VAL A 74 -2.87 14.88 14.67
N SER A 75 -2.76 14.58 13.38
CA SER A 75 -2.78 15.57 12.30
C SER A 75 -3.41 14.98 11.04
N VAL A 76 -3.85 15.84 10.14
CA VAL A 76 -4.62 15.43 8.95
C VAL A 76 -4.24 16.28 7.74
N PRO A 77 -3.76 15.68 6.64
CA PRO A 77 -3.67 16.37 5.36
C PRO A 77 -5.05 16.83 4.91
N VAL A 78 -5.14 18.06 4.42
CA VAL A 78 -6.40 18.66 3.99
C VAL A 78 -6.33 19.15 2.55
N GLU A 79 -7.43 19.01 1.82
CA GLU A 79 -7.57 19.61 0.51
C GLU A 79 -7.52 21.13 0.62
N GLY A 80 -6.56 21.75 -0.07
CA GLY A 80 -6.37 23.19 -0.08
C GLY A 80 -5.04 23.63 -0.67
N ALA A 81 -4.88 24.93 -0.85
CA ALA A 81 -3.66 25.55 -1.36
C ALA A 81 -2.93 26.33 -0.25
N LEU A 82 -1.62 26.11 -0.15
CA LEU A 82 -0.71 26.86 0.72
C LEU A 82 -0.39 28.23 0.10
N ASN A 83 -0.98 29.31 0.61
CA ASN A 83 -0.82 30.64 0.00
C ASN A 83 0.65 31.09 0.04
N GLY A 84 1.11 31.67 -1.08
CA GLY A 84 2.50 32.11 -1.24
C GLY A 84 3.49 31.02 -1.65
N TRP A 85 3.02 29.77 -1.74
CA TRP A 85 3.81 28.61 -2.17
C TRP A 85 3.20 27.96 -3.40
N GLN A 86 4.03 27.32 -4.21
CA GLN A 86 3.64 26.53 -5.36
C GLN A 86 4.03 25.07 -5.14
N GLY A 87 3.03 24.20 -5.04
CA GLY A 87 3.20 22.75 -4.98
C GLY A 87 3.49 22.15 -6.35
N ALA A 88 4.18 21.01 -6.36
CA ALA A 88 4.29 20.15 -7.53
C ALA A 88 2.91 19.58 -7.91
N GLY A 89 2.75 19.17 -9.18
CA GLY A 89 1.51 18.52 -9.61
C GLY A 89 1.40 17.10 -9.03
N SER A 90 0.18 16.64 -8.78
CA SER A 90 -0.10 15.31 -8.21
C SER A 90 0.33 14.13 -9.10
N ALA A 91 0.63 14.39 -10.37
CA ALA A 91 1.26 13.44 -11.28
C ALA A 91 2.78 13.23 -11.03
N GLN A 92 3.42 14.05 -10.18
CA GLN A 92 4.86 14.00 -9.90
C GLN A 92 5.17 13.64 -8.44
N ILE A 93 4.31 14.09 -7.52
CA ILE A 93 4.37 13.82 -6.09
C ILE A 93 2.94 13.52 -5.68
N ALA A 94 2.71 12.42 -4.95
CA ALA A 94 1.36 12.01 -4.56
C ALA A 94 0.61 13.16 -3.87
N ASP A 95 1.19 13.66 -2.79
CA ASP A 95 0.55 14.66 -1.95
C ASP A 95 1.47 15.84 -1.67
N VAL A 96 0.96 17.05 -1.92
CA VAL A 96 1.53 18.31 -1.44
C VAL A 96 0.39 19.17 -0.92
N TRP A 97 0.10 19.03 0.38
CA TRP A 97 -1.10 19.59 1.00
C TRP A 97 -0.77 20.39 2.26
N PRO A 98 -1.64 21.32 2.68
CA PRO A 98 -1.69 21.73 4.07
C PRO A 98 -2.01 20.53 4.96
N GLN A 99 -1.40 20.46 6.13
CA GLN A 99 -1.72 19.52 7.20
C GLN A 99 -2.18 20.30 8.43
N ALA A 100 -3.35 19.96 8.95
CA ALA A 100 -3.92 20.58 10.13
C ALA A 100 -3.67 19.73 11.38
N GLY A 101 -3.42 20.39 12.51
CA GLY A 101 -3.15 19.74 13.79
C GLY A 101 -1.68 19.42 14.00
N ASP A 102 -1.23 19.53 15.25
CA ASP A 102 0.13 19.25 15.70
C ASP A 102 1.24 19.89 14.84
N ALA A 103 1.00 21.15 14.41
CA ALA A 103 2.00 21.98 13.76
C ALA A 103 3.08 22.41 14.77
N ALA A 104 4.30 22.68 14.30
CA ALA A 104 5.38 23.19 15.15
C ALA A 104 5.06 24.61 15.66
N SER A 105 4.37 25.40 14.84
CA SER A 105 3.84 26.72 15.16
C SER A 105 2.44 26.86 14.55
N GLY A 106 1.50 27.48 15.29
CA GLY A 106 0.16 27.71 14.76
C GLY A 106 -0.75 26.48 14.79
N GLU A 107 -1.45 26.22 13.68
CA GLU A 107 -2.41 25.12 13.49
C GLU A 107 -2.12 24.27 12.25
N THR A 108 -1.35 24.80 11.31
CA THR A 108 -1.10 24.16 10.01
C THR A 108 0.37 24.05 9.69
N SER A 109 0.73 23.03 8.94
CA SER A 109 2.07 22.83 8.37
C SER A 109 1.93 22.42 6.91
N ALA A 110 3.04 22.37 6.16
CA ALA A 110 3.06 21.71 4.86
C ALA A 110 3.31 20.22 5.04
N TYR A 111 2.60 19.40 4.26
CA TYR A 111 2.69 17.95 4.24
C TYR A 111 3.02 17.47 2.82
N ILE A 112 3.99 16.58 2.73
CA ILE A 112 4.44 15.97 1.48
C ILE A 112 4.50 14.45 1.65
N ASP A 113 3.71 13.71 0.86
CA ASP A 113 3.85 12.25 0.71
C ASP A 113 4.30 11.93 -0.71
N ALA A 114 5.32 11.07 -0.84
CA ALA A 114 5.85 10.68 -2.14
C ALA A 114 6.35 9.24 -2.06
N PRO A 115 5.49 8.22 -2.17
CA PRO A 115 5.91 6.83 -2.14
C PRO A 115 6.73 6.45 -3.38
N VAL A 116 6.52 7.11 -4.52
CA VAL A 116 7.28 6.92 -5.76
C VAL A 116 7.88 8.24 -6.23
N VAL A 117 9.17 8.22 -6.59
CA VAL A 117 9.91 9.38 -7.09
C VAL A 117 10.85 8.94 -8.21
N ASP A 118 10.46 9.21 -9.46
CA ASP A 118 11.23 8.80 -10.65
C ASP A 118 12.49 9.66 -10.87
N ALA A 119 12.41 10.93 -10.47
CA ALA A 119 13.49 11.90 -10.57
C ALA A 119 13.34 12.97 -9.49
N PRO A 120 14.44 13.65 -9.10
CA PRO A 120 14.37 14.74 -8.16
C PRO A 120 13.36 15.82 -8.60
N VAL A 121 12.43 16.18 -7.71
CA VAL A 121 11.39 17.19 -7.94
C VAL A 121 11.30 18.17 -6.77
N ALA A 122 11.12 19.45 -7.06
CA ALA A 122 10.80 20.44 -6.04
C ALA A 122 9.31 20.32 -5.70
N ALA A 123 9.00 19.64 -4.58
CA ALA A 123 7.62 19.39 -4.16
C ALA A 123 6.90 20.67 -3.76
N LEU A 124 7.60 21.63 -3.14
CA LEU A 124 7.03 22.90 -2.71
C LEU A 124 8.04 24.02 -2.92
N THR A 125 7.63 25.14 -3.52
CA THR A 125 8.52 26.27 -3.84
C THR A 125 7.93 27.63 -3.50
N ALA A 126 8.78 28.56 -3.07
CA ALA A 126 8.44 29.97 -2.90
C ALA A 126 9.57 30.86 -3.42
N THR A 127 9.20 31.99 -4.04
CA THR A 127 10.16 33.02 -4.43
C THR A 127 10.18 34.12 -3.39
N VAL A 128 11.36 34.46 -2.88
CA VAL A 128 11.56 35.42 -1.79
C VAL A 128 12.50 36.53 -2.22
N ALA A 129 12.19 37.77 -1.81
CA ALA A 129 13.03 38.92 -2.10
C ALA A 129 14.30 38.88 -1.23
N VAL A 130 15.46 39.09 -1.86
CA VAL A 130 16.76 39.13 -1.16
C VAL A 130 17.59 40.34 -1.60
N GLN A 131 18.54 40.72 -0.76
CA GLN A 131 19.48 41.78 -1.04
C GLN A 131 20.81 41.17 -1.47
N ALA A 132 21.28 41.50 -2.66
CA ALA A 132 22.57 41.07 -3.20
C ALA A 132 23.71 41.24 -2.19
N GLY A 133 24.52 40.19 -2.00
CA GLY A 133 25.67 40.17 -1.11
C GLY A 133 25.34 40.07 0.39
N THR A 134 24.06 40.02 0.76
CA THR A 134 23.62 39.86 2.15
C THR A 134 23.58 38.38 2.53
N THR A 135 24.09 38.07 3.72
CA THR A 135 23.97 36.74 4.36
C THR A 135 22.70 36.69 5.21
N TYR A 136 21.99 35.58 5.10
CA TYR A 136 20.75 35.25 5.76
C TYR A 136 20.96 33.99 6.61
N ASP A 137 20.43 34.04 7.82
CA ASP A 137 20.29 32.86 8.67
C ASP A 137 19.00 32.15 8.25
N PHE A 138 19.07 30.84 8.05
CA PHE A 138 17.94 29.99 7.73
C PHE A 138 17.65 29.05 8.89
N SER A 139 16.36 28.86 9.19
CA SER A 139 15.87 27.73 9.98
C SER A 139 14.54 27.20 9.45
N ALA A 140 14.21 25.95 9.75
CA ALA A 140 12.89 25.36 9.55
C ALA A 140 12.66 24.21 10.55
N GLN A 141 11.40 23.95 10.88
CA GLN A 141 10.98 22.75 11.59
C GLN A 141 10.63 21.67 10.59
N VAL A 142 11.16 20.47 10.78
CA VAL A 142 10.93 19.31 9.91
C VAL A 142 10.60 18.06 10.71
N ARG A 143 9.79 17.17 10.15
CA ARG A 143 9.48 15.83 10.68
C ARG A 143 9.14 14.87 9.55
N GLN A 144 9.13 13.56 9.82
CA GLN A 144 8.59 12.55 8.91
C GLN A 144 7.66 11.61 9.70
N MET A 145 6.64 11.01 9.08
CA MET A 145 5.73 10.06 9.75
C MET A 145 6.39 8.70 10.00
N ALA A 146 7.46 8.70 10.81
CA ALA A 146 8.23 7.54 11.24
C ALA A 146 8.34 7.53 12.77
N THR A 147 8.28 6.35 13.38
CA THR A 147 8.35 6.22 14.84
C THR A 147 9.79 6.23 15.36
N LEU A 148 10.77 6.02 14.50
CA LEU A 148 12.20 6.10 14.82
C LEU A 148 12.91 7.02 13.82
N PRO A 149 14.03 7.67 14.20
CA PRO A 149 14.78 8.51 13.29
C PRO A 149 15.30 7.73 12.08
N GLU A 150 14.96 8.20 10.89
CA GLU A 150 15.39 7.59 9.62
C GLU A 150 15.90 8.67 8.65
N PRO A 151 16.88 8.35 7.79
CA PRO A 151 17.41 9.30 6.82
C PRO A 151 16.34 9.65 5.78
N VAL A 152 16.12 10.95 5.57
CA VAL A 152 15.14 11.44 4.60
C VAL A 152 15.81 11.68 3.25
N SER A 153 15.20 11.18 2.17
CA SER A 153 15.65 11.45 0.79
C SER A 153 15.12 12.80 0.28
N ALA A 154 15.36 13.87 1.04
CA ALA A 154 14.92 15.22 0.75
C ALA A 154 15.88 16.27 1.33
N ALA A 155 15.83 17.48 0.77
CA ALA A 155 16.60 18.62 1.25
C ALA A 155 15.86 19.94 1.01
N ILE A 156 16.26 20.97 1.75
CA ILE A 156 15.80 22.35 1.49
C ILE A 156 16.87 23.05 0.64
N LEU A 157 16.45 23.61 -0.48
CA LEU A 157 17.30 24.39 -1.37
C LEU A 157 16.95 25.87 -1.29
N ILE A 158 17.97 26.73 -1.18
CA ILE A 158 17.86 28.18 -1.23
C ILE A 158 18.78 28.68 -2.33
N GLY A 159 18.22 28.91 -3.52
CA GLY A 159 19.02 29.06 -4.74
C GLY A 159 19.87 27.81 -4.98
N GLU A 160 21.20 27.96 -4.96
CA GLU A 160 22.14 26.83 -5.06
C GLU A 160 22.61 26.28 -3.69
N THR A 161 22.20 26.89 -2.58
CA THR A 161 22.56 26.44 -1.24
C THR A 161 21.68 25.28 -0.82
N ARG A 162 22.28 24.23 -0.25
CA ARG A 162 21.59 23.01 0.17
C ARG A 162 21.67 22.83 1.67
N ILE A 163 20.54 22.49 2.27
CA ILE A 163 20.38 22.19 3.70
C ILE A 163 19.80 20.79 3.81
N GLU A 164 20.58 19.87 4.36
CA GLU A 164 20.18 18.47 4.55
C GLU A 164 19.23 18.35 5.74
N LEU A 165 18.22 17.48 5.62
CA LEU A 165 17.29 17.20 6.73
C LEU A 165 17.87 16.22 7.75
N GLY A 166 18.79 15.34 7.33
CA GLY A 166 19.40 14.34 8.20
C GLY A 166 18.47 13.16 8.52
N GLU A 167 18.61 12.61 9.72
CA GLU A 167 17.72 11.57 10.25
C GLU A 167 16.67 12.23 11.15
N ILE A 168 15.39 12.05 10.82
CA ILE A 168 14.26 12.63 11.59
C ILE A 168 13.18 11.57 11.80
N ASP A 169 12.36 11.77 12.83
CA ASP A 169 11.17 10.98 13.13
C ASP A 169 9.93 11.88 13.16
N ALA A 170 8.84 11.41 13.78
CA ALA A 170 7.59 12.15 13.87
C ALA A 170 7.66 13.40 14.75
N SER A 171 8.74 13.58 15.51
CA SER A 171 8.99 14.79 16.32
C SER A 171 9.50 15.93 15.45
N TRP A 172 9.00 17.14 15.70
CA TRP A 172 9.55 18.35 15.09
C TRP A 172 11.01 18.56 15.50
N THR A 173 11.87 18.67 14.48
CA THR A 173 13.30 18.91 14.61
C THR A 173 13.68 20.16 13.83
N GLU A 174 14.47 21.04 14.46
CA GLU A 174 14.98 22.24 13.80
C GLU A 174 16.18 21.91 12.92
N VAL A 175 16.16 22.37 11.67
CA VAL A 175 17.32 22.39 10.78
C VAL A 175 17.74 23.84 10.54
N GLU A 176 19.05 24.09 10.53
CA GLU A 176 19.62 25.42 10.38
C GLU A 176 20.61 25.47 9.20
N GLY A 177 20.79 26.66 8.63
CA GLY A 177 21.80 26.90 7.61
C GLY A 177 22.07 28.38 7.40
N GLU A 178 23.04 28.69 6.55
CA GLU A 178 23.33 30.05 6.13
C GLU A 178 23.24 30.16 4.60
N TYR A 179 22.58 31.20 4.11
CA TYR A 179 22.49 31.52 2.69
C TYR A 179 23.08 32.90 2.42
N THR A 180 23.98 33.03 1.45
CA THR A 180 24.48 34.34 1.00
C THR A 180 23.97 34.63 -0.40
N ALA A 181 23.18 35.69 -0.55
CA ALA A 181 22.61 36.08 -1.83
C ALA A 181 23.73 36.47 -2.82
N PRO A 182 23.75 35.90 -4.05
CA PRO A 182 24.73 36.28 -5.06
C PRO A 182 24.73 37.78 -5.37
N GLU A 183 25.87 38.31 -5.77
CA GLU A 183 25.97 39.69 -6.26
C GLU A 183 24.99 39.93 -7.43
N GLY A 184 24.17 40.97 -7.32
CA GLY A 184 23.13 41.31 -8.29
C GLY A 184 21.79 40.56 -8.14
N ALA A 185 21.64 39.62 -7.21
CA ALA A 185 20.36 38.96 -6.94
C ALA A 185 19.37 39.90 -6.22
N GLY A 186 18.13 39.98 -6.72
CA GLY A 186 17.01 40.66 -6.07
C GLY A 186 15.98 39.70 -5.47
N GLU A 187 16.07 38.43 -5.82
CA GLU A 187 15.19 37.34 -5.37
C GLU A 187 15.96 36.02 -5.37
N THR A 188 15.46 35.05 -4.61
CA THR A 188 15.90 33.66 -4.64
C THR A 188 14.69 32.74 -4.47
N THR A 189 14.85 31.46 -4.78
CA THR A 189 13.83 30.44 -4.59
C THR A 189 14.19 29.58 -3.39
N ILE A 190 13.22 29.35 -2.52
CA ILE A 190 13.24 28.28 -1.52
C ILE A 190 12.47 27.10 -2.11
N ALA A 191 13.06 25.91 -2.09
CA ALA A 191 12.44 24.69 -2.61
C ALA A 191 12.62 23.53 -1.63
N ILE A 192 11.54 22.80 -1.36
CA ILE A 192 11.59 21.50 -0.68
C ILE A 192 11.80 20.45 -1.76
N GLN A 193 13.04 19.99 -1.89
CA GLN A 193 13.48 19.07 -2.93
C GLN A 193 13.32 17.63 -2.44
N ILE A 194 12.51 16.85 -3.15
CA ILE A 194 12.37 15.40 -2.94
C ILE A 194 13.27 14.69 -3.94
N GLU A 195 14.04 13.71 -3.47
CA GLU A 195 15.05 12.98 -4.26
C GLU A 195 14.85 11.45 -4.22
N GLY A 196 13.96 10.99 -3.34
CA GLY A 196 13.54 9.60 -3.20
C GLY A 196 12.28 9.53 -2.34
N PRO A 197 11.78 8.32 -2.04
CA PRO A 197 10.54 8.17 -1.32
C PRO A 197 10.54 8.85 0.05
N VAL A 198 9.44 9.53 0.39
CA VAL A 198 9.20 10.12 1.72
C VAL A 198 7.79 9.78 2.18
N SER A 199 7.61 9.61 3.49
CA SER A 199 6.31 9.30 4.09
C SER A 199 5.84 10.42 5.02
N GLY A 200 4.90 11.24 4.57
CA GLY A 200 4.37 12.38 5.32
C GLY A 200 5.45 13.31 5.88
N LEU A 201 6.32 13.83 5.02
CA LEU A 201 7.30 14.86 5.36
C LEU A 201 6.57 16.15 5.73
N GLY A 202 6.70 16.56 7.00
CA GLY A 202 6.17 17.80 7.52
C GLY A 202 7.21 18.91 7.49
N ILE A 203 6.84 20.10 7.01
CA ILE A 203 7.66 21.31 7.06
C ILE A 203 6.85 22.43 7.71
N ASP A 204 7.46 23.16 8.65
CA ASP A 204 6.84 24.29 9.33
C ASP A 204 7.87 25.33 9.79
N ASP A 205 7.38 26.49 10.24
CA ASP A 205 8.13 27.59 10.86
C ASP A 205 9.43 27.97 10.12
N LEU A 206 9.34 28.16 8.80
CA LEU A 206 10.50 28.53 7.99
C LEU A 206 10.93 29.98 8.24
N SER A 207 12.23 30.19 8.43
CA SER A 207 12.84 31.50 8.54
C SER A 207 13.96 31.65 7.52
N LEU A 208 13.97 32.80 6.82
CA LEU A 208 15.13 33.28 6.09
C LEU A 208 15.30 34.75 6.44
N THR A 209 16.22 35.03 7.36
CA THR A 209 16.32 36.35 8.00
C THR A 209 17.72 36.94 7.77
N PRO A 210 17.86 38.16 7.19
CA PRO A 210 19.15 38.82 7.13
C PRO A 210 19.54 39.28 8.53
N GLN A 211 20.83 39.36 8.85
CA GLN A 211 21.28 39.77 10.19
C GLN A 211 20.62 41.09 10.64
N GLY A 212 19.77 41.00 11.69
CA GLY A 212 19.04 42.13 12.26
C GLY A 212 17.81 42.61 11.46
N GLY A 213 17.32 41.83 10.50
CA GLY A 213 16.10 42.10 9.74
C GLY A 213 14.90 41.23 10.13
N GLU A 214 13.87 41.26 9.30
CA GLU A 214 12.65 40.45 9.43
C GLU A 214 12.73 39.22 8.52
N ASN A 215 11.97 38.18 8.86
CA ASN A 215 11.83 36.98 8.04
C ASN A 215 11.23 37.33 6.68
N VAL A 216 11.89 36.92 5.59
CA VAL A 216 11.43 37.22 4.21
C VAL A 216 10.59 36.10 3.58
N VAL A 217 10.42 34.97 4.27
CA VAL A 217 9.62 33.83 3.79
C VAL A 217 8.13 34.18 3.85
N PRO A 218 7.37 34.05 2.74
CA PRO A 218 5.92 34.21 2.77
C PRO A 218 5.27 33.03 3.47
N ASN A 219 4.21 33.31 4.26
CA ASN A 219 3.45 32.28 4.97
C ASN A 219 4.34 31.22 5.66
N PRO A 220 5.29 31.63 6.52
CA PRO A 220 6.39 30.78 6.97
C PRO A 220 5.95 29.61 7.85
N SER A 221 4.79 29.74 8.51
CA SER A 221 4.16 28.67 9.30
C SER A 221 2.87 28.17 8.64
N PHE A 222 2.70 28.38 7.34
CA PHE A 222 1.60 27.82 6.53
C PHE A 222 0.15 28.14 6.92
N GLU A 223 -0.10 28.98 7.92
CA GLU A 223 -1.43 29.38 8.44
C GLU A 223 -2.39 29.96 7.39
N GLU A 224 -1.88 30.53 6.30
CA GLU A 224 -2.69 31.05 5.21
C GLU A 224 -3.04 29.97 4.17
N VAL A 225 -4.16 29.28 4.38
CA VAL A 225 -4.67 28.24 3.46
C VAL A 225 -5.93 28.70 2.72
N THR A 226 -5.98 28.47 1.41
CA THR A 226 -7.20 28.60 0.61
C THR A 226 -7.85 27.22 0.43
N SER A 227 -9.10 27.08 0.87
CA SER A 227 -9.87 25.84 0.78
C SER A 227 -11.37 26.13 0.69
N ASP A 228 -12.15 25.12 0.29
CA ASP A 228 -13.61 25.15 0.36
C ASP A 228 -14.12 25.02 1.81
N TRP A 229 -15.41 25.28 2.02
CA TRP A 229 -16.08 25.06 3.30
C TRP A 229 -16.50 23.59 3.44
N GLY A 230 -16.21 22.97 4.58
CA GLY A 230 -16.62 21.58 4.86
C GLY A 230 -15.57 20.74 5.58
N ILE A 231 -15.70 19.42 5.41
CA ILE A 231 -14.68 18.42 5.80
C ILE A 231 -13.69 18.29 4.64
N LEU A 232 -12.41 18.42 4.95
CA LEU A 232 -11.33 18.57 3.97
C LEU A 232 -10.35 17.40 3.92
N ASN A 233 -10.58 16.32 4.67
CA ASN A 233 -9.72 15.14 4.60
C ASN A 233 -9.61 14.65 3.14
N ASN A 234 -8.40 14.30 2.67
CA ASN A 234 -8.19 13.66 1.36
C ASN A 234 -8.67 12.20 1.35
N ALA A 235 -8.72 11.54 2.51
CA ALA A 235 -9.34 10.23 2.69
C ALA A 235 -10.15 10.15 3.99
N LEU A 236 -11.23 9.35 3.98
CA LEU A 236 -12.11 9.11 5.13
C LEU A 236 -11.94 7.70 5.74
N ILE A 237 -10.86 7.01 5.37
CA ILE A 237 -10.29 5.89 6.13
C ILE A 237 -9.24 6.49 7.07
N LEU A 238 -9.55 6.55 8.36
CA LEU A 238 -8.75 7.24 9.37
C LEU A 238 -7.97 6.23 10.21
N ARG A 239 -6.75 6.59 10.61
CA ARG A 239 -5.95 5.81 11.54
C ARG A 239 -6.44 6.00 12.98
N GLU A 240 -6.73 4.93 13.72
CA GLU A 240 -7.28 5.02 15.08
C GLU A 240 -6.45 5.93 16.00
N LYS A 241 -5.14 5.69 16.11
CA LYS A 241 -4.26 6.41 17.04
C LYS A 241 -4.08 7.90 16.69
N SER A 242 -4.47 8.34 15.49
CA SER A 242 -4.35 9.74 15.04
C SER A 242 -5.61 10.27 14.34
N ALA A 243 -6.78 9.68 14.63
CA ALA A 243 -8.02 10.00 13.94
C ALA A 243 -8.42 11.47 14.15
N ALA A 244 -8.52 12.22 13.05
CA ALA A 244 -8.92 13.62 13.06
C ALA A 244 -9.71 14.00 11.80
N LEU A 245 -10.57 15.02 11.93
CA LEU A 245 -11.20 15.70 10.80
C LEU A 245 -10.51 17.02 10.54
N GLY A 246 -10.06 17.23 9.31
CA GLY A 246 -9.67 18.54 8.82
C GLY A 246 -10.93 19.30 8.40
N VAL A 247 -11.11 20.52 8.88
CA VAL A 247 -12.31 21.31 8.57
C VAL A 247 -12.00 22.76 8.24
N LYS A 248 -12.83 23.35 7.38
CA LYS A 248 -12.94 24.80 7.19
C LYS A 248 -14.39 25.20 7.42
N MET A 249 -14.69 25.73 8.60
CA MET A 249 -16.03 26.15 9.00
C MET A 249 -16.00 27.50 9.75
N GLY A 250 -17.15 27.97 10.25
CA GLY A 250 -17.19 29.20 11.03
C GLY A 250 -16.38 29.09 12.33
N ALA A 251 -15.51 30.07 12.59
CA ALA A 251 -14.70 30.10 13.80
C ALA A 251 -15.54 30.11 15.10
N GLY A 252 -14.98 29.55 16.16
CA GLY A 252 -15.63 29.34 17.46
C GLY A 252 -15.75 27.85 17.82
N ASP A 253 -16.37 27.56 18.96
CA ASP A 253 -16.51 26.18 19.45
C ASP A 253 -17.48 25.40 18.56
N ALA A 254 -16.95 24.44 17.80
CA ALA A 254 -17.75 23.47 17.06
C ALA A 254 -18.04 22.26 17.93
N ARG A 255 -19.24 21.70 17.78
CA ARG A 255 -19.62 20.40 18.36
C ARG A 255 -19.44 19.32 17.31
N TRP A 256 -18.93 18.16 17.72
CA TRP A 256 -18.81 17.00 16.86
C TRP A 256 -19.41 15.76 17.53
N GLN A 257 -19.89 14.83 16.71
CA GLN A 257 -20.48 13.58 17.19
C GLN A 257 -20.21 12.47 16.17
N VAL A 258 -19.83 11.30 16.69
CA VAL A 258 -19.59 10.06 15.95
C VAL A 258 -20.63 9.03 16.38
N THR A 259 -21.37 8.49 15.40
CA THR A 259 -22.48 7.56 15.64
C THR A 259 -22.27 6.25 14.89
N ARG A 260 -22.70 5.14 15.48
CA ARG A 260 -22.74 3.82 14.85
C ARG A 260 -23.97 3.68 13.96
N ALA A 261 -24.01 2.63 13.15
CA ALA A 261 -25.13 2.33 12.26
C ALA A 261 -26.48 2.15 13.00
N ASP A 262 -26.46 1.71 14.26
CA ASP A 262 -27.66 1.58 15.11
C ASP A 262 -28.13 2.92 15.74
N GLY A 263 -27.41 4.01 15.47
CA GLY A 263 -27.67 5.34 16.00
C GLY A 263 -27.10 5.60 17.40
N SER A 264 -26.41 4.63 18.00
CA SER A 264 -25.70 4.85 19.26
C SER A 264 -24.51 5.79 19.07
N VAL A 265 -24.26 6.65 20.06
CA VAL A 265 -23.11 7.56 20.06
C VAL A 265 -21.86 6.77 20.46
N ALA A 266 -20.84 6.78 19.62
CA ALA A 266 -19.53 6.21 19.91
C ALA A 266 -18.67 7.21 20.70
N ALA A 267 -18.62 8.45 20.24
CA ALA A 267 -17.94 9.56 20.90
C ALA A 267 -18.59 10.89 20.49
N GLU A 268 -18.43 11.92 21.31
CA GLU A 268 -18.84 13.29 21.01
C GLU A 268 -18.01 14.28 21.81
N GLY A 269 -17.88 15.50 21.30
CA GLY A 269 -17.07 16.51 21.94
C GLY A 269 -17.23 17.90 21.34
N THR A 270 -16.37 18.81 21.77
CA THR A 270 -16.26 20.17 21.23
C THR A 270 -14.81 20.47 20.88
N ALA A 271 -14.59 21.18 19.77
CA ALA A 271 -13.26 21.63 19.35
C ALA A 271 -13.33 23.12 18.96
N PRO A 272 -12.36 23.95 19.38
CA PRO A 272 -12.29 25.33 18.96
C PRO A 272 -11.84 25.41 17.49
N LEU A 273 -12.65 26.01 16.62
CA LEU A 273 -12.27 26.29 15.24
C LEU A 273 -11.73 27.71 15.12
N ARG A 274 -10.65 27.87 14.36
CA ARG A 274 -10.05 29.18 14.07
C ARG A 274 -10.54 29.73 12.74
N ASP A 275 -10.20 31.00 12.48
CA ASP A 275 -10.34 31.58 11.14
C ASP A 275 -9.32 30.91 10.21
N GLY A 276 -9.71 29.85 9.51
CA GLY A 276 -8.71 29.03 8.83
C GLY A 276 -9.17 27.60 8.67
N VAL A 277 -8.24 26.73 8.29
CA VAL A 277 -8.39 25.30 8.48
C VAL A 277 -8.17 25.00 9.98
N SER A 278 -8.84 23.98 10.51
CA SER A 278 -8.60 23.46 11.86
C SER A 278 -8.70 21.94 11.85
N ALA A 279 -8.01 21.27 12.77
CA ALA A 279 -8.19 19.85 13.02
C ALA A 279 -9.13 19.61 14.20
N ILE A 280 -10.00 18.61 14.08
CA ILE A 280 -10.85 18.11 15.15
C ILE A 280 -10.39 16.68 15.48
N PRO A 281 -9.61 16.48 16.55
CA PRO A 281 -9.30 15.15 17.05
C PRO A 281 -10.57 14.38 17.41
N LEU A 282 -10.69 13.14 16.92
CA LEU A 282 -11.81 12.25 17.20
C LEU A 282 -11.52 11.39 18.44
N GLU A 283 -11.28 12.06 19.57
CA GLU A 283 -10.89 11.40 20.82
C GLU A 283 -11.90 10.32 21.25
N GLY A 284 -11.39 9.13 21.58
CA GLY A 284 -12.21 8.00 22.05
C GLY A 284 -12.97 7.25 20.95
N VAL A 285 -12.78 7.61 19.68
CA VAL A 285 -13.23 6.79 18.56
C VAL A 285 -12.21 5.68 18.34
N THR A 286 -12.70 4.45 18.32
CA THR A 286 -11.92 3.22 18.11
C THR A 286 -12.26 2.64 16.74
N GLN A 287 -11.49 1.66 16.28
CA GLN A 287 -11.68 0.94 15.03
C GLN A 287 -13.15 0.59 14.76
N GLY A 288 -13.61 0.85 13.54
CA GLY A 288 -14.97 0.60 13.10
C GLY A 288 -15.47 1.55 12.01
N TYR A 289 -16.70 1.32 11.57
CA TYR A 289 -17.39 2.16 10.59
C TYR A 289 -18.46 3.03 11.26
N TYR A 290 -18.41 4.34 11.01
CA TYR A 290 -19.21 5.33 11.70
C TYR A 290 -19.80 6.38 10.75
N ARG A 291 -20.71 7.18 11.30
CA ARG A 291 -21.10 8.47 10.73
C ARG A 291 -20.63 9.57 11.66
N VAL A 292 -19.85 10.50 11.13
CA VAL A 292 -19.41 11.70 11.86
C VAL A 292 -20.27 12.90 11.45
N SER A 293 -20.46 13.82 12.39
CA SER A 293 -21.09 15.11 12.14
C SER A 293 -20.36 16.21 12.91
N VAL A 294 -20.21 17.37 12.26
CA VAL A 294 -19.64 18.58 12.86
C VAL A 294 -20.63 19.71 12.67
N THR A 295 -20.88 20.48 13.73
CA THR A 295 -21.69 21.69 13.70
C THR A 295 -20.87 22.85 14.26
N ASP A 296 -20.70 23.91 13.47
CA ASP A 296 -19.97 25.10 13.91
C ASP A 296 -20.79 26.00 14.85
N ALA A 297 -20.14 27.01 15.42
CA ALA A 297 -20.75 27.94 16.37
C ALA A 297 -21.94 28.75 15.79
N SER A 298 -22.04 28.84 14.46
CA SER A 298 -23.16 29.49 13.76
C SER A 298 -24.38 28.56 13.57
N GLY A 299 -24.19 27.26 13.78
CA GLY A 299 -25.20 26.22 13.60
C GLY A 299 -25.18 25.54 12.24
N GLN A 300 -24.24 25.87 11.34
CA GLN A 300 -24.05 25.13 10.10
C GLN A 300 -23.44 23.77 10.38
N SER A 301 -23.85 22.73 9.64
CA SER A 301 -23.42 21.36 9.89
C SER A 301 -23.07 20.60 8.62
N VAL A 302 -22.11 19.71 8.75
CA VAL A 302 -21.71 18.73 7.73
C VAL A 302 -21.61 17.35 8.39
N ALA A 303 -21.93 16.30 7.65
CA ALA A 303 -21.87 14.93 8.17
C ALA A 303 -21.60 13.95 7.03
N THR A 304 -20.74 12.97 7.30
CA THR A 304 -20.29 11.98 6.32
C THR A 304 -20.00 10.65 7.01
N PRO A 305 -20.13 9.50 6.32
CA PRO A 305 -19.51 8.25 6.76
C PRO A 305 -17.99 8.38 6.90
N VAL A 306 -17.42 7.69 7.89
CA VAL A 306 -15.98 7.52 8.07
C VAL A 306 -15.69 6.08 8.51
N ALA A 307 -14.51 5.59 8.17
CA ALA A 307 -13.96 4.36 8.72
C ALA A 307 -12.75 4.70 9.60
N VAL A 308 -12.58 3.99 10.70
CA VAL A 308 -11.40 4.07 11.55
C VAL A 308 -10.76 2.69 11.60
N VAL A 309 -9.47 2.58 11.32
CA VAL A 309 -8.70 1.32 11.31
C VAL A 309 -7.45 1.49 12.19
N ASP A 310 -7.15 0.49 13.02
CA ASP A 310 -5.96 0.49 13.88
C ASP A 310 -4.77 -0.14 13.16
N PHE A 311 -4.12 0.65 12.31
CA PHE A 311 -2.92 0.23 11.58
C PHE A 311 -1.66 0.95 12.05
N GLU A 312 -0.51 0.31 11.83
CA GLU A 312 0.80 0.90 12.11
C GLU A 312 1.33 1.74 10.94
N GLY A 313 2.13 2.76 11.25
CA GLY A 313 2.70 3.67 10.25
C GLY A 313 1.75 4.76 9.77
N ALA A 314 2.16 5.48 8.71
CA ALA A 314 1.45 6.64 8.16
C ALA A 314 0.24 6.27 7.30
N ARG A 315 0.28 5.08 6.68
CA ARG A 315 -0.75 4.51 5.81
C ARG A 315 -0.77 3.00 5.96
N ILE A 316 -1.88 2.38 5.57
CA ILE A 316 -1.97 0.92 5.46
C ILE A 316 -0.94 0.47 4.41
N ALA A 317 -0.11 -0.51 4.75
CA ALA A 317 0.87 -1.05 3.83
C ALA A 317 0.15 -1.69 2.63
N PRO A 318 0.55 -1.39 1.38
CA PRO A 318 -0.15 -1.88 0.21
C PRO A 318 -0.01 -3.40 0.04
N ASP A 319 -1.09 -4.06 -0.36
CA ASP A 319 -1.06 -5.47 -0.79
C ASP A 319 -1.10 -5.55 -2.33
N GLU A 320 0.01 -5.93 -2.95
CA GLU A 320 0.14 -6.02 -4.42
C GLU A 320 -0.76 -7.09 -5.06
N ARG A 321 -1.34 -8.00 -4.26
CA ARG A 321 -2.27 -9.04 -4.72
C ARG A 321 -3.68 -8.50 -4.88
N ILE A 322 -3.99 -7.32 -4.33
CA ILE A 322 -5.35 -6.80 -4.26
C ILE A 322 -5.42 -5.41 -4.89
N GLY A 323 -6.41 -5.21 -5.74
CA GLY A 323 -6.70 -3.94 -6.39
C GLY A 323 -8.19 -3.70 -6.56
N ALA A 324 -8.52 -2.57 -7.17
CA ALA A 324 -9.89 -2.23 -7.53
C ALA A 324 -9.98 -1.77 -8.97
N ILE A 325 -11.17 -1.90 -9.56
CA ILE A 325 -11.46 -1.34 -10.87
C ILE A 325 -11.79 0.13 -10.72
N THR A 326 -11.29 0.90 -11.68
CA THR A 326 -11.56 2.33 -11.81
C THR A 326 -12.17 2.66 -13.16
N HIS A 327 -12.84 3.81 -13.23
CA HIS A 327 -13.38 4.38 -14.46
C HIS A 327 -12.91 5.82 -14.61
N VAL A 328 -11.59 6.03 -14.83
CA VAL A 328 -10.99 7.38 -14.84
C VAL A 328 -11.50 8.30 -15.95
N ASP A 329 -12.24 7.78 -16.92
CA ASP A 329 -12.97 8.58 -17.92
C ASP A 329 -14.20 9.30 -17.33
N GLN A 330 -14.63 8.91 -16.12
CA GLN A 330 -15.72 9.53 -15.38
C GLN A 330 -15.20 10.58 -14.40
N SER A 331 -15.95 11.68 -14.24
CA SER A 331 -15.50 12.82 -13.42
C SER A 331 -15.44 12.54 -11.92
N TRP A 332 -16.11 11.49 -11.43
CA TRP A 332 -16.08 11.09 -10.02
C TRP A 332 -14.87 10.21 -9.67
N TYR A 333 -14.00 9.92 -10.63
CA TYR A 333 -12.73 9.20 -10.41
C TYR A 333 -11.50 10.13 -10.42
N VAL A 334 -11.72 11.45 -10.49
CA VAL A 334 -10.64 12.42 -10.28
C VAL A 334 -10.09 12.24 -8.86
N ASP A 335 -8.77 12.15 -8.73
CA ASP A 335 -8.07 11.97 -7.45
C ASP A 335 -8.41 10.63 -6.74
N ALA A 336 -8.90 9.63 -7.49
CA ALA A 336 -9.19 8.29 -6.95
C ALA A 336 -7.94 7.56 -6.37
N ALA A 337 -6.74 8.05 -6.66
CA ALA A 337 -5.49 7.53 -6.09
C ALA A 337 -5.44 7.63 -4.55
N ASP A 338 -6.02 8.70 -3.97
CA ASP A 338 -6.10 8.88 -2.53
C ASP A 338 -6.91 7.76 -1.86
N VAL A 339 -8.11 7.49 -2.38
CA VAL A 339 -8.98 6.45 -1.80
C VAL A 339 -8.44 5.04 -2.06
N LEU A 340 -7.79 4.78 -3.20
CA LEU A 340 -7.08 3.52 -3.48
C LEU A 340 -5.98 3.26 -2.44
N GLN A 341 -5.13 4.26 -2.19
CA GLN A 341 -4.05 4.17 -1.23
C GLN A 341 -4.58 4.03 0.21
N SER A 342 -5.66 4.74 0.55
CA SER A 342 -6.22 4.77 1.91
C SER A 342 -6.73 3.42 2.42
N VAL A 343 -7.10 2.50 1.51
CA VAL A 343 -7.52 1.14 1.86
C VAL A 343 -6.41 0.10 1.67
N GLY A 344 -5.23 0.51 1.21
CA GLY A 344 -4.07 -0.37 1.04
C GLY A 344 -4.04 -1.16 -0.28
N PHE A 345 -4.74 -0.72 -1.32
CA PHE A 345 -4.62 -1.38 -2.63
C PHE A 345 -3.23 -1.18 -3.23
N GLY A 346 -2.67 -2.23 -3.85
CA GLY A 346 -1.40 -2.13 -4.58
C GLY A 346 -1.57 -1.80 -6.07
N SER A 347 -2.79 -1.93 -6.63
CA SER A 347 -3.03 -1.63 -8.05
C SER A 347 -4.48 -1.25 -8.37
N ALA A 348 -4.66 -0.62 -9.52
CA ALA A 348 -5.95 -0.34 -10.13
C ALA A 348 -6.05 -1.06 -11.49
N ARG A 349 -7.27 -1.45 -11.89
CA ARG A 349 -7.56 -1.95 -13.25
C ARG A 349 -8.45 -0.94 -13.97
N ASN A 350 -8.09 -0.56 -15.19
CA ASN A 350 -8.87 0.42 -15.97
C ASN A 350 -8.87 0.13 -17.47
N ASP A 351 -10.00 0.38 -18.12
CA ASP A 351 -10.14 0.43 -19.58
C ASP A 351 -9.18 1.47 -20.20
N VAL A 352 -8.40 1.08 -21.21
CA VAL A 352 -7.65 2.04 -22.05
C VAL A 352 -8.20 1.97 -23.47
N LEU A 353 -9.28 2.73 -23.72
CA LEU A 353 -10.13 2.58 -24.90
C LEU A 353 -9.40 2.96 -26.20
N TRP A 354 -9.24 2.00 -27.11
CA TRP A 354 -8.41 2.17 -28.31
C TRP A 354 -8.91 3.30 -29.22
N GLU A 355 -10.22 3.40 -29.43
CA GLU A 355 -10.83 4.44 -30.26
C GLU A 355 -10.58 5.87 -29.77
N GLN A 356 -10.34 6.06 -28.47
CA GLN A 356 -10.11 7.37 -27.90
C GLN A 356 -8.69 7.87 -28.16
N ASN A 357 -7.74 6.95 -28.22
CA ASN A 357 -6.30 7.22 -28.15
C ASN A 357 -5.56 7.05 -29.49
N GLU A 358 -6.10 6.28 -30.45
CA GLU A 358 -5.58 6.25 -31.83
C GLU A 358 -6.60 6.84 -32.80
N ARG A 359 -6.50 8.15 -33.08
CA ARG A 359 -7.41 8.86 -34.00
C ARG A 359 -6.86 8.98 -35.43
N THR A 360 -5.57 8.71 -35.59
CA THR A 360 -4.88 8.60 -36.88
C THR A 360 -4.05 7.33 -36.87
N PRO A 361 -4.06 6.49 -37.93
CA PRO A 361 -3.33 5.23 -37.92
C PRO A 361 -1.86 5.37 -37.50
N GLY A 362 -1.47 4.66 -36.45
CA GLY A 362 -0.12 4.64 -35.87
C GLY A 362 0.28 5.90 -35.07
N VAL A 363 -0.67 6.79 -34.77
CA VAL A 363 -0.44 7.99 -33.95
C VAL A 363 -1.27 7.87 -32.68
N TYR A 364 -0.58 7.75 -31.55
CA TYR A 364 -1.17 7.56 -30.23
C TYR A 364 -1.12 8.86 -29.42
N GLU A 365 -2.29 9.38 -29.10
CA GLU A 365 -2.48 10.56 -28.25
C GLU A 365 -3.42 10.17 -27.10
N PHE A 366 -2.85 9.86 -25.94
CA PHE A 366 -3.65 9.46 -24.78
C PHE A 366 -4.48 10.62 -24.25
N SER A 367 -5.76 10.35 -24.00
CA SER A 367 -6.69 11.33 -23.46
C SER A 367 -6.23 11.84 -22.09
N GLY A 368 -6.54 13.12 -21.79
CA GLY A 368 -6.04 13.81 -20.61
C GLY A 368 -6.38 13.14 -19.27
N HIS A 369 -7.54 12.47 -19.18
CA HIS A 369 -7.93 11.73 -17.99
C HIS A 369 -7.03 10.51 -17.73
N TYR A 370 -6.57 9.81 -18.78
CA TYR A 370 -5.59 8.73 -18.61
C TYR A 370 -4.24 9.27 -18.16
N THR A 371 -3.74 10.31 -18.83
CA THR A 371 -2.44 10.88 -18.47
C THR A 371 -2.44 11.52 -17.09
N SER A 372 -3.54 12.13 -16.67
CA SER A 372 -3.66 12.73 -15.33
C SER A 372 -3.75 11.64 -14.27
N GLU A 373 -4.76 10.78 -14.34
CA GLU A 373 -5.09 9.89 -13.24
C GLU A 373 -4.13 8.70 -13.14
N PHE A 374 -3.59 8.17 -14.24
CA PHE A 374 -2.60 7.10 -14.16
C PHE A 374 -1.24 7.59 -13.66
N ASP A 375 -0.83 8.82 -14.02
CA ASP A 375 0.40 9.41 -13.47
C ASP A 375 0.24 9.71 -11.97
N LYS A 376 -0.96 10.13 -11.52
CA LYS A 376 -1.28 10.25 -10.08
C LYS A 376 -1.25 8.89 -9.38
N MET A 377 -1.90 7.86 -9.93
CA MET A 377 -1.85 6.51 -9.37
C MET A 377 -0.40 6.03 -9.18
N HIS A 378 0.46 6.22 -10.20
CA HIS A 378 1.88 5.91 -10.12
C HIS A 378 2.58 6.68 -8.99
N ALA A 379 2.35 8.00 -8.88
CA ALA A 379 2.93 8.81 -7.82
C ALA A 379 2.51 8.35 -6.41
N HIS A 380 1.31 7.77 -6.25
CA HIS A 380 0.80 7.17 -5.02
C HIS A 380 1.27 5.72 -4.78
N GLY A 381 2.05 5.15 -5.69
CA GLY A 381 2.50 3.76 -5.63
C GLY A 381 1.44 2.74 -6.03
N ILE A 382 0.38 3.16 -6.74
CA ILE A 382 -0.68 2.31 -7.26
C ILE A 382 -0.33 1.89 -8.68
N GLY A 383 -0.08 0.59 -8.89
CA GLY A 383 0.21 0.05 -10.23
C GLY A 383 -1.02 -0.01 -11.14
N LEU A 384 -0.83 0.10 -12.46
CA LEU A 384 -1.92 0.02 -13.45
C LEU A 384 -1.98 -1.35 -14.14
N LEU A 385 -3.10 -2.07 -13.99
CA LEU A 385 -3.50 -3.12 -14.94
C LEU A 385 -4.28 -2.47 -16.09
N GLY A 386 -3.59 -2.25 -17.20
CA GLY A 386 -4.18 -1.59 -18.37
C GLY A 386 -4.93 -2.57 -19.26
N ILE A 387 -6.23 -2.35 -19.47
CA ILE A 387 -7.01 -3.19 -20.39
C ILE A 387 -6.89 -2.61 -21.81
N VAL A 388 -6.38 -3.40 -22.74
CA VAL A 388 -6.26 -3.02 -24.15
C VAL A 388 -7.64 -3.14 -24.79
N ASN A 389 -8.49 -2.12 -24.65
CA ASN A 389 -9.93 -2.32 -24.88
C ASN A 389 -10.49 -1.95 -26.24
N TYR A 390 -11.37 -2.87 -26.66
CA TYR A 390 -12.29 -2.84 -27.79
C TYR A 390 -11.67 -2.55 -29.17
N GLY A 391 -12.53 -2.31 -30.14
CA GLY A 391 -12.14 -1.97 -31.51
C GLY A 391 -11.88 -0.48 -31.70
N ASN A 392 -11.49 -0.11 -32.91
CA ASN A 392 -11.27 1.28 -33.29
C ASN A 392 -11.85 1.52 -34.70
N PRO A 393 -12.64 2.57 -34.95
CA PRO A 393 -13.25 2.85 -36.26
C PRO A 393 -12.30 2.89 -37.46
N LEU A 394 -11.00 3.11 -37.22
CA LEU A 394 -9.96 3.06 -38.25
C LEU A 394 -9.71 1.64 -38.80
N TYR A 395 -10.11 0.60 -38.06
CA TYR A 395 -9.84 -0.81 -38.34
C TYR A 395 -11.12 -1.63 -38.20
N ASP A 396 -11.39 -2.51 -39.16
CA ASP A 396 -12.55 -3.44 -39.15
C ASP A 396 -13.92 -2.78 -38.82
N GLY A 397 -14.05 -1.47 -39.08
CA GLY A 397 -15.26 -0.70 -38.82
C GLY A 397 -15.59 -0.49 -37.34
N GLY A 398 -14.60 -0.57 -36.44
CA GLY A 398 -14.78 -0.44 -34.99
C GLY A 398 -15.16 -1.73 -34.27
N ASN A 399 -15.31 -2.84 -35.01
CA ASN A 399 -15.49 -4.16 -34.41
C ASN A 399 -14.17 -4.65 -33.79
N PRO A 400 -14.22 -5.67 -32.92
CA PRO A 400 -13.02 -6.32 -32.42
C PRO A 400 -12.07 -6.73 -33.56
N PRO A 401 -10.75 -6.50 -33.42
CA PRO A 401 -9.81 -6.72 -34.50
C PRO A 401 -9.81 -8.18 -34.98
N SER A 402 -9.93 -8.39 -36.29
CA SER A 402 -9.98 -9.73 -36.90
C SER A 402 -9.21 -9.84 -38.20
N SER A 403 -9.02 -8.74 -38.93
CA SER A 403 -8.14 -8.70 -40.09
C SER A 403 -6.66 -8.64 -39.68
N PRO A 404 -5.72 -9.20 -40.47
CA PRO A 404 -4.31 -9.21 -40.10
C PRO A 404 -3.74 -7.82 -39.77
N GLY A 405 -4.16 -6.78 -40.50
CA GLY A 405 -3.73 -5.40 -40.25
C GLY A 405 -4.33 -4.82 -38.97
N ALA A 406 -5.59 -5.10 -38.66
CA ALA A 406 -6.23 -4.66 -37.42
C ALA A 406 -5.61 -5.35 -36.19
N VAL A 407 -5.34 -6.65 -36.28
CA VAL A 407 -4.66 -7.42 -35.22
C VAL A 407 -3.25 -6.87 -34.97
N GLU A 408 -2.48 -6.58 -36.03
CA GLU A 408 -1.15 -5.97 -35.86
C GLU A 408 -1.25 -4.56 -35.23
N ALA A 409 -2.21 -3.74 -35.66
CA ALA A 409 -2.42 -2.40 -35.10
C ALA A 409 -2.80 -2.44 -33.61
N TYR A 410 -3.62 -3.40 -33.21
CA TYR A 410 -4.00 -3.62 -31.82
C TYR A 410 -2.79 -3.96 -30.93
N GLY A 411 -1.87 -4.81 -31.40
CA GLY A 411 -0.60 -5.08 -30.69
C GLY A 411 0.30 -3.85 -30.60
N ASN A 412 0.38 -3.03 -31.66
CA ASN A 412 1.12 -1.75 -31.61
C ASN A 412 0.49 -0.78 -30.59
N TYR A 413 -0.84 -0.78 -30.46
CA TYR A 413 -1.52 0.03 -29.45
C TYR A 413 -1.21 -0.44 -28.03
N ALA A 414 -1.20 -1.75 -27.78
CA ALA A 414 -0.76 -2.31 -26.50
C ALA A 414 0.68 -1.87 -26.14
N ALA A 415 1.59 -1.91 -27.11
CA ALA A 415 2.95 -1.40 -26.93
C ALA A 415 2.99 0.12 -26.64
N ALA A 416 2.09 0.90 -27.22
CA ALA A 416 1.98 2.34 -26.94
C ALA A 416 1.48 2.61 -25.50
N ILE A 417 0.57 1.79 -24.97
CA ILE A 417 0.14 1.87 -23.56
C ILE A 417 1.34 1.62 -22.65
N ALA A 418 2.02 0.48 -22.84
CA ALA A 418 3.22 0.10 -22.08
C ALA A 418 4.38 1.10 -22.19
N GLN A 419 4.46 1.85 -23.29
CA GLN A 419 5.48 2.89 -23.45
C GLN A 419 5.13 4.17 -22.68
N ARG A 420 3.83 4.49 -22.53
CA ARG A 420 3.38 5.72 -21.88
C ARG A 420 3.20 5.58 -20.37
N PHE A 421 2.71 4.44 -19.92
CA PHE A 421 2.32 4.22 -18.53
C PHE A 421 3.13 3.09 -17.92
N ASP A 422 3.48 3.21 -16.64
CA ASP A 422 4.00 2.09 -15.87
C ASP A 422 2.84 1.14 -15.55
N VAL A 423 2.95 -0.11 -16.01
CA VAL A 423 1.87 -1.10 -15.96
C VAL A 423 2.32 -2.36 -15.24
N VAL A 424 1.46 -2.87 -14.35
CA VAL A 424 1.66 -4.19 -13.72
C VAL A 424 1.34 -5.33 -14.68
N GLY A 425 0.66 -5.02 -15.79
CA GLY A 425 0.33 -5.93 -16.86
C GLY A 425 -0.63 -5.31 -17.87
N LEU A 426 -0.78 -5.98 -19.00
CA LEU A 426 -1.77 -5.62 -20.03
C LEU A 426 -2.77 -6.76 -20.22
N GLU A 427 -4.04 -6.47 -19.94
CA GLU A 427 -5.14 -7.40 -20.18
C GLU A 427 -5.67 -7.28 -21.60
N VAL A 428 -5.74 -8.41 -22.29
CA VAL A 428 -6.14 -8.46 -23.69
C VAL A 428 -7.65 -8.54 -23.78
N PHE A 429 -8.26 -7.41 -24.19
CA PHE A 429 -9.70 -7.21 -24.39
C PHE A 429 -10.50 -7.27 -23.07
N ASN A 430 -11.81 -7.01 -23.14
CA ASN A 430 -12.75 -7.16 -22.03
C ASN A 430 -13.96 -7.99 -22.46
N GLU A 431 -14.23 -9.06 -21.72
CA GLU A 431 -15.37 -9.98 -21.92
C GLU A 431 -15.54 -10.47 -23.37
N PHE A 432 -14.44 -10.95 -23.99
CA PHE A 432 -14.43 -11.32 -25.41
C PHE A 432 -15.46 -12.39 -25.80
N ASN A 433 -15.84 -13.25 -24.85
CA ASN A 433 -16.83 -14.32 -25.03
C ASN A 433 -18.28 -13.81 -25.08
N HIS A 434 -18.54 -12.54 -24.75
CA HIS A 434 -19.89 -12.00 -24.61
C HIS A 434 -20.33 -11.17 -25.84
N GLU A 435 -21.48 -11.53 -26.45
CA GLU A 435 -21.96 -10.91 -27.71
C GLU A 435 -22.26 -9.40 -27.61
N ARG A 436 -22.49 -8.88 -26.40
CA ARG A 436 -22.62 -7.43 -26.13
C ARG A 436 -21.35 -6.66 -26.51
N PHE A 437 -20.17 -7.23 -26.23
CA PHE A 437 -18.87 -6.58 -26.37
C PHE A 437 -18.13 -7.03 -27.62
N ASN A 438 -18.48 -8.20 -28.16
CA ASN A 438 -17.92 -8.71 -29.40
C ASN A 438 -18.99 -8.97 -30.46
N THR A 439 -19.17 -7.98 -31.32
CA THR A 439 -20.04 -8.01 -32.50
C THR A 439 -19.28 -8.29 -33.80
N GLY A 440 -18.00 -8.66 -33.69
CA GLY A 440 -17.11 -8.87 -34.83
C GLY A 440 -17.45 -10.09 -35.67
N GLY A 441 -17.10 -10.04 -36.97
CA GLY A 441 -17.47 -11.08 -37.93
C GLY A 441 -16.85 -12.47 -37.68
N CYS A 442 -15.79 -12.56 -36.87
CA CYS A 442 -15.21 -13.85 -36.43
C CYS A 442 -16.05 -14.50 -35.31
N GLY A 443 -16.77 -13.69 -34.51
CA GLY A 443 -17.53 -14.13 -33.35
C GLY A 443 -16.69 -14.24 -32.07
N THR A 444 -17.29 -14.87 -31.06
CA THR A 444 -16.77 -14.94 -29.67
C THR A 444 -15.87 -16.15 -29.41
N ALA A 445 -15.49 -16.93 -30.43
CA ALA A 445 -14.70 -18.14 -30.26
C ALA A 445 -13.25 -17.84 -29.79
N PRO A 446 -12.63 -18.71 -28.98
CA PRO A 446 -11.26 -18.48 -28.52
C PRO A 446 -10.22 -18.45 -29.65
N THR A 447 -10.48 -19.12 -30.77
CA THR A 447 -9.64 -19.05 -31.97
C THR A 447 -9.68 -17.68 -32.66
N CYS A 448 -10.71 -16.87 -32.42
CA CYS A 448 -10.79 -15.46 -32.84
C CYS A 448 -10.09 -14.51 -31.87
N TYR A 449 -10.03 -14.90 -30.59
CA TYR A 449 -9.36 -14.15 -29.53
C TYR A 449 -7.83 -14.27 -29.60
N PHE A 450 -7.34 -15.50 -29.80
CA PHE A 450 -5.91 -15.82 -29.72
C PHE A 450 -4.98 -14.94 -30.59
N PRO A 451 -5.34 -14.54 -31.83
CA PRO A 451 -4.51 -13.62 -32.59
C PRO A 451 -4.24 -12.27 -31.90
N LEU A 452 -5.16 -11.78 -31.06
CA LEU A 452 -4.96 -10.56 -30.27
C LEU A 452 -3.88 -10.77 -29.21
N VAL A 453 -3.96 -11.88 -28.47
CA VAL A 453 -2.96 -12.27 -27.45
C VAL A 453 -1.57 -12.39 -28.08
N GLN A 454 -1.47 -13.09 -29.22
CA GLN A 454 -0.21 -13.22 -29.94
C GLN A 454 0.34 -11.87 -30.41
N SER A 455 -0.54 -10.97 -30.85
CA SER A 455 -0.13 -9.65 -31.32
C SER A 455 0.39 -8.77 -30.18
N VAL A 456 -0.28 -8.76 -29.03
CA VAL A 456 0.16 -8.03 -27.84
C VAL A 456 1.52 -8.58 -27.37
N GLN A 457 1.64 -9.89 -27.17
CA GLN A 457 2.88 -10.53 -26.73
C GLN A 457 4.05 -10.30 -27.70
N ALA A 458 3.79 -10.20 -29.01
CA ALA A 458 4.84 -9.95 -30.00
C ALA A 458 5.33 -8.49 -30.05
N LYS A 459 4.61 -7.55 -29.42
CA LYS A 459 4.86 -6.10 -29.53
C LYS A 459 5.28 -5.46 -28.22
N VAL A 460 4.85 -6.03 -27.10
CA VAL A 460 5.15 -5.55 -25.74
C VAL A 460 6.48 -6.14 -25.24
N ASP A 461 7.16 -5.44 -24.32
CA ASP A 461 8.39 -5.93 -23.70
C ASP A 461 8.12 -7.21 -22.87
N ASP A 462 9.04 -8.18 -22.93
CA ASP A 462 8.94 -9.46 -22.20
C ASP A 462 8.86 -9.28 -20.67
N SER A 463 9.19 -8.11 -20.13
CA SER A 463 9.04 -7.82 -18.69
C SER A 463 7.61 -7.46 -18.27
N ILE A 464 6.72 -7.13 -19.22
CA ILE A 464 5.34 -6.71 -18.93
C ILE A 464 4.42 -7.92 -19.10
N PRO A 465 3.73 -8.36 -18.04
CA PRO A 465 2.82 -9.51 -18.12
C PRO A 465 1.69 -9.28 -19.13
N VAL A 466 1.43 -10.29 -19.97
CA VAL A 466 0.26 -10.34 -20.86
C VAL A 466 -0.81 -11.24 -20.24
N ILE A 467 -1.97 -10.66 -19.95
CA ILE A 467 -3.08 -11.35 -19.27
C ILE A 467 -4.10 -11.74 -20.33
N ALA A 468 -4.42 -13.05 -20.40
CA ALA A 468 -5.33 -13.60 -21.40
C ALA A 468 -6.57 -14.26 -20.77
N GLY A 469 -7.69 -14.22 -21.48
CA GLY A 469 -8.94 -14.81 -21.02
C GLY A 469 -10.04 -13.76 -21.00
N SER A 470 -9.94 -12.81 -20.06
CA SER A 470 -10.89 -11.71 -19.83
C SER A 470 -12.31 -12.05 -20.29
N THR A 471 -12.90 -13.09 -19.68
CA THR A 471 -14.23 -13.59 -20.03
C THR A 471 -15.28 -13.10 -19.05
N ALA A 472 -16.48 -12.79 -19.55
CA ALA A 472 -17.68 -12.72 -18.74
C ALA A 472 -17.94 -14.11 -18.15
N ASN A 473 -18.07 -14.21 -16.83
CA ASN A 473 -18.16 -15.48 -16.11
C ASN A 473 -16.90 -16.36 -16.26
N TYR A 474 -16.81 -17.39 -15.42
CA TYR A 474 -15.96 -18.53 -15.76
C TYR A 474 -16.69 -19.43 -16.77
N ASP A 475 -16.32 -19.33 -18.04
CA ASP A 475 -16.85 -20.16 -19.14
C ASP A 475 -15.96 -21.39 -19.38
N ALA A 476 -16.27 -22.47 -18.66
CA ALA A 476 -15.49 -23.70 -18.72
C ALA A 476 -15.43 -24.34 -20.12
N GLU A 477 -16.42 -24.12 -21.00
CA GLU A 477 -16.34 -24.62 -22.38
C GLU A 477 -15.40 -23.77 -23.22
N TRP A 478 -15.53 -22.45 -23.11
CA TRP A 478 -14.67 -21.51 -23.82
C TRP A 478 -13.19 -21.70 -23.44
N PHE A 479 -12.87 -21.83 -22.14
CA PHE A 479 -11.50 -22.09 -21.69
C PHE A 479 -10.97 -23.45 -22.13
N ARG A 480 -11.76 -24.54 -22.05
CA ARG A 480 -11.34 -25.85 -22.59
C ARG A 480 -10.93 -25.74 -24.06
N ARG A 481 -11.69 -24.96 -24.84
CA ARG A 481 -11.39 -24.73 -26.26
C ARG A 481 -10.20 -23.80 -26.45
N LEU A 482 -10.04 -22.75 -25.65
CA LEU A 482 -8.84 -21.91 -25.67
C LEU A 482 -7.60 -22.77 -25.52
N TRP A 483 -7.50 -23.54 -24.44
CA TRP A 483 -6.30 -24.31 -24.14
C TRP A 483 -6.06 -25.48 -25.11
N ALA A 484 -7.11 -26.07 -25.68
CA ALA A 484 -6.98 -27.21 -26.59
C ALA A 484 -6.84 -26.84 -28.08
N GLU A 485 -7.38 -25.69 -28.51
CA GLU A 485 -7.44 -25.27 -29.92
C GLU A 485 -6.41 -24.19 -30.26
N THR A 486 -5.77 -23.55 -29.26
CA THR A 486 -4.79 -22.46 -29.46
C THR A 486 -3.51 -22.72 -28.66
N ASP A 487 -2.49 -21.88 -28.88
CA ASP A 487 -1.21 -21.92 -28.12
C ASP A 487 -1.16 -20.80 -27.07
N THR A 488 -2.32 -20.37 -26.53
CA THR A 488 -2.41 -19.21 -25.61
C THR A 488 -1.49 -19.37 -24.39
N LEU A 489 -1.32 -20.58 -23.87
CA LEU A 489 -0.43 -20.85 -22.73
C LEU A 489 1.03 -20.41 -22.98
N ALA A 490 1.48 -20.41 -24.24
CA ALA A 490 2.84 -20.00 -24.60
C ALA A 490 2.99 -18.49 -24.86
N HIS A 491 1.88 -17.74 -24.87
CA HIS A 491 1.81 -16.33 -25.25
C HIS A 491 1.18 -15.43 -24.17
N ALA A 492 0.91 -15.98 -22.98
CA ALA A 492 0.33 -15.24 -21.86
C ALA A 492 1.07 -15.61 -20.58
N ASP A 493 1.06 -14.69 -19.62
CA ASP A 493 1.73 -14.80 -18.33
C ASP A 493 0.75 -15.09 -17.19
N ALA A 494 -0.52 -14.73 -17.36
CA ALA A 494 -1.61 -15.04 -16.45
C ALA A 494 -2.92 -15.27 -17.22
N MET A 495 -3.85 -16.00 -16.60
CA MET A 495 -5.23 -16.09 -17.08
C MET A 495 -6.17 -15.21 -16.27
N SER A 496 -7.19 -14.63 -16.91
CA SER A 496 -8.24 -13.86 -16.23
C SER A 496 -9.66 -14.24 -16.63
N PHE A 497 -10.61 -14.02 -15.71
CA PHE A 497 -12.05 -14.17 -15.91
C PHE A 497 -12.84 -13.44 -14.81
N HIS A 498 -14.12 -13.14 -15.06
CA HIS A 498 -14.99 -12.37 -14.17
C HIS A 498 -16.10 -13.26 -13.58
N PRO A 499 -15.94 -13.88 -12.39
CA PRO A 499 -16.77 -15.00 -11.94
C PRO A 499 -18.18 -14.63 -11.42
N TYR A 500 -18.95 -13.82 -12.15
CA TYR A 500 -20.34 -13.47 -11.84
C TYR A 500 -21.37 -14.62 -12.02
N ASN A 501 -20.91 -15.87 -12.11
CA ASN A 501 -21.81 -17.01 -12.24
C ASN A 501 -22.74 -17.06 -11.01
N PRO A 502 -24.04 -17.39 -11.17
CA PRO A 502 -25.00 -17.36 -10.06
C PRO A 502 -24.57 -18.15 -8.81
N SER A 503 -23.81 -19.24 -8.96
CA SER A 503 -23.31 -20.05 -7.84
C SER A 503 -22.27 -19.34 -6.99
N TYR A 504 -21.41 -18.53 -7.62
CA TYR A 504 -20.33 -17.80 -6.95
C TYR A 504 -20.87 -16.47 -6.40
N TYR A 505 -21.71 -15.78 -7.18
CA TYR A 505 -22.38 -14.55 -6.74
C TYR A 505 -23.29 -14.77 -5.52
N GLN A 506 -23.90 -15.96 -5.40
CA GLN A 506 -24.71 -16.32 -4.23
C GLN A 506 -23.89 -16.74 -3.02
N GLN A 507 -22.73 -17.35 -3.25
CA GLN A 507 -21.91 -17.99 -2.24
C GLN A 507 -20.44 -18.00 -2.70
N PRO A 508 -19.62 -17.04 -2.25
CA PRO A 508 -18.23 -16.87 -2.70
C PRO A 508 -17.35 -18.10 -2.50
N GLU A 509 -17.64 -18.96 -1.52
CA GLU A 509 -16.86 -20.17 -1.22
C GLU A 509 -16.84 -21.17 -2.39
N ASN A 510 -17.85 -21.10 -3.27
CA ASN A 510 -17.92 -21.92 -4.47
C ASN A 510 -16.85 -21.56 -5.52
N LEU A 511 -16.16 -20.41 -5.39
CA LEU A 511 -15.04 -20.03 -6.26
C LEU A 511 -13.92 -21.08 -6.28
N THR A 512 -13.73 -21.81 -5.18
CA THR A 512 -12.77 -22.94 -5.10
C THR A 512 -12.91 -23.91 -6.27
N GLY A 513 -14.14 -24.19 -6.69
CA GLY A 513 -14.42 -25.06 -7.84
C GLY A 513 -14.00 -24.44 -9.17
N ALA A 514 -14.21 -23.14 -9.36
CA ALA A 514 -13.79 -22.43 -10.58
C ALA A 514 -12.26 -22.47 -10.74
N PHE A 515 -11.51 -22.27 -9.66
CA PHE A 515 -10.04 -22.32 -9.69
C PHE A 515 -9.51 -23.72 -10.00
N ALA A 516 -10.10 -24.75 -9.38
CA ALA A 516 -9.76 -26.14 -9.68
C ALA A 516 -10.04 -26.48 -11.16
N ASP A 517 -11.21 -26.12 -11.66
CA ASP A 517 -11.59 -26.33 -13.05
C ASP A 517 -10.66 -25.57 -14.01
N ALA A 518 -10.26 -24.35 -13.66
CA ALA A 518 -9.37 -23.52 -14.49
C ALA A 518 -8.00 -24.17 -14.65
N ARG A 519 -7.39 -24.62 -13.55
CA ARG A 519 -6.12 -25.34 -13.54
C ARG A 519 -6.23 -26.67 -14.30
N GLU A 520 -7.29 -27.45 -14.06
CA GLU A 520 -7.51 -28.72 -14.77
C GLU A 520 -7.65 -28.48 -16.29
N ASN A 521 -8.40 -27.46 -16.70
CA ASN A 521 -8.60 -27.15 -18.11
C ASN A 521 -7.30 -26.72 -18.80
N MET A 522 -6.46 -25.90 -18.16
CA MET A 522 -5.14 -25.53 -18.69
C MET A 522 -4.23 -26.76 -18.80
N GLN A 523 -4.16 -27.57 -17.74
CA GLN A 523 -3.30 -28.75 -17.70
C GLN A 523 -3.74 -29.80 -18.74
N ALA A 524 -5.05 -30.01 -18.91
CA ALA A 524 -5.59 -30.98 -19.86
C ALA A 524 -5.46 -30.52 -21.31
N GLY A 525 -5.67 -29.23 -21.59
CA GLY A 525 -5.62 -28.65 -22.93
C GLY A 525 -4.21 -28.38 -23.43
N ALA A 526 -3.36 -27.81 -22.58
CA ALA A 526 -2.06 -27.25 -22.95
C ALA A 526 -0.85 -27.81 -22.16
N GLY A 527 -1.09 -28.61 -21.11
CA GLY A 527 -0.03 -29.33 -20.39
C GLY A 527 0.77 -28.49 -19.38
N GLY A 528 0.25 -27.32 -19.00
CA GLY A 528 0.79 -26.47 -17.94
C GLY A 528 -0.30 -25.57 -17.35
N GLU A 529 0.10 -24.66 -16.45
CA GLU A 529 -0.80 -23.72 -15.76
C GLU A 529 -0.21 -22.31 -15.82
N LEU A 530 -1.08 -21.31 -15.85
CA LEU A 530 -0.77 -19.91 -15.60
C LEU A 530 -1.32 -19.50 -14.22
N PRO A 531 -0.74 -18.49 -13.56
CA PRO A 531 -1.41 -17.76 -12.50
C PRO A 531 -2.82 -17.31 -12.88
N ILE A 532 -3.71 -17.28 -11.90
CA ILE A 532 -5.10 -16.81 -12.07
C ILE A 532 -5.21 -15.40 -11.50
N TRP A 533 -5.69 -14.47 -12.31
CA TRP A 533 -6.05 -13.11 -11.92
C TRP A 533 -7.57 -12.94 -12.02
N LEU A 534 -8.25 -12.68 -10.91
CA LEU A 534 -9.65 -12.28 -10.93
C LEU A 534 -9.71 -10.79 -11.21
N THR A 535 -9.84 -10.45 -12.48
CA THR A 535 -9.76 -9.06 -12.94
C THR A 535 -11.06 -8.29 -12.77
N GLU A 536 -12.16 -8.92 -12.34
CA GLU A 536 -13.41 -8.24 -12.00
C GLU A 536 -14.30 -9.16 -11.16
N PHE A 537 -14.54 -8.81 -9.89
CA PHE A 537 -15.58 -9.45 -9.09
C PHE A 537 -16.04 -8.57 -7.92
N GLY A 538 -17.35 -8.53 -7.69
CA GLY A 538 -17.95 -7.69 -6.65
C GLY A 538 -19.45 -7.90 -6.50
N TRP A 539 -20.08 -7.09 -5.63
CA TRP A 539 -21.52 -7.16 -5.38
C TRP A 539 -22.15 -5.78 -5.35
N THR A 540 -23.28 -5.64 -6.04
CA THR A 540 -24.04 -4.39 -6.05
C THR A 540 -24.97 -4.25 -4.85
N THR A 541 -25.18 -3.02 -4.40
CA THR A 541 -26.30 -2.67 -3.51
C THR A 541 -27.57 -2.23 -4.26
N GLY A 542 -27.49 -2.09 -5.60
CA GLY A 542 -28.59 -1.71 -6.49
C GLY A 542 -29.51 -2.87 -6.86
N ASN A 543 -30.83 -2.65 -6.81
CA ASN A 543 -31.83 -3.71 -6.93
C ASN A 543 -32.57 -3.76 -8.28
N GLU A 544 -32.17 -2.97 -9.28
CA GLU A 544 -32.78 -2.94 -10.61
C GLU A 544 -32.90 -4.34 -11.25
N LEU A 545 -31.89 -5.20 -11.05
CA LEU A 545 -31.88 -6.58 -11.57
C LEU A 545 -32.23 -7.65 -10.52
N GLY A 546 -32.64 -7.26 -9.31
CA GLY A 546 -32.99 -8.19 -8.22
C GLY A 546 -31.79 -8.91 -7.58
N GLN A 547 -30.58 -8.37 -7.73
CA GLN A 547 -29.30 -8.94 -7.26
C GLN A 547 -28.67 -8.17 -6.09
N ALA A 548 -29.40 -7.20 -5.52
CA ALA A 548 -28.88 -6.33 -4.46
C ALA A 548 -28.43 -7.11 -3.22
N ARG A 549 -27.32 -6.67 -2.65
CA ARG A 549 -26.87 -7.01 -1.30
C ARG A 549 -27.14 -5.83 -0.36
N SER A 550 -27.31 -6.10 0.93
CA SER A 550 -27.16 -5.03 1.92
C SER A 550 -25.70 -4.58 1.94
N LEU A 551 -25.43 -3.37 2.45
CA LEU A 551 -24.06 -2.88 2.63
C LEU A 551 -23.21 -3.85 3.48
N GLU A 552 -23.82 -4.45 4.51
CA GLU A 552 -23.15 -5.46 5.35
C GLU A 552 -22.85 -6.75 4.58
N ALA A 553 -23.79 -7.25 3.76
CA ALA A 553 -23.57 -8.44 2.95
C ALA A 553 -22.56 -8.20 1.81
N GLN A 554 -22.48 -6.97 1.28
CA GLN A 554 -21.43 -6.58 0.33
C GLN A 554 -20.04 -6.71 0.98
N ALA A 555 -19.86 -6.19 2.20
CA ALA A 555 -18.62 -6.29 2.96
C ALA A 555 -18.26 -7.73 3.37
N GLN A 556 -19.25 -8.53 3.80
CA GLN A 556 -19.05 -9.96 4.11
C GLN A 556 -18.61 -10.76 2.89
N ASN A 557 -19.27 -10.54 1.75
CA ASN A 557 -18.93 -11.23 0.51
C ASN A 557 -17.53 -10.86 0.01
N LEU A 558 -17.12 -9.59 0.16
CA LEU A 558 -15.77 -9.12 -0.17
C LEU A 558 -14.72 -9.94 0.59
N VAL A 559 -14.79 -9.96 1.93
CA VAL A 559 -13.81 -10.68 2.76
C VAL A 559 -13.81 -12.18 2.47
N ALA A 560 -14.99 -12.78 2.30
CA ALA A 560 -15.07 -14.21 1.97
C ALA A 560 -14.46 -14.50 0.59
N ALA A 561 -14.72 -13.67 -0.42
CA ALA A 561 -14.22 -13.86 -1.78
C ALA A 561 -12.71 -13.71 -1.87
N GLU A 562 -12.14 -12.67 -1.26
CA GLU A 562 -10.69 -12.44 -1.26
C GLU A 562 -9.96 -13.51 -0.46
N ALA A 563 -10.43 -13.87 0.75
CA ALA A 563 -9.84 -14.93 1.55
C ALA A 563 -9.85 -16.28 0.82
N VAL A 564 -10.98 -16.66 0.20
CA VAL A 564 -11.10 -17.89 -0.61
C VAL A 564 -10.18 -17.83 -1.82
N SER A 565 -10.08 -16.69 -2.50
CA SER A 565 -9.27 -16.52 -3.70
C SER A 565 -7.78 -16.66 -3.39
N LEU A 566 -7.27 -15.88 -2.43
CA LEU A 566 -5.87 -15.90 -2.04
C LEU A 566 -5.47 -17.28 -1.48
N ALA A 567 -6.34 -17.91 -0.67
CA ALA A 567 -6.09 -19.25 -0.15
C ALA A 567 -6.08 -20.37 -1.22
N ASN A 568 -6.60 -20.10 -2.42
CA ASN A 568 -6.53 -21.00 -3.56
C ASN A 568 -5.49 -20.58 -4.62
N GLY A 569 -4.57 -19.67 -4.24
CA GLY A 569 -3.45 -19.24 -5.08
C GLY A 569 -3.88 -18.40 -6.28
N VAL A 570 -4.97 -17.63 -6.15
CA VAL A 570 -5.22 -16.48 -7.03
C VAL A 570 -4.12 -15.45 -6.75
N GLU A 571 -3.44 -15.00 -7.80
CA GLU A 571 -2.30 -14.09 -7.67
C GLU A 571 -2.74 -12.63 -7.55
N LYS A 572 -3.82 -12.26 -8.26
CA LYS A 572 -4.42 -10.92 -8.18
C LYS A 572 -5.94 -10.96 -8.12
N TYR A 573 -6.52 -10.12 -7.29
CA TYR A 573 -7.96 -9.90 -7.17
C TYR A 573 -8.28 -8.41 -7.39
N TYR A 574 -9.21 -8.11 -8.28
CA TYR A 574 -9.67 -6.76 -8.56
C TYR A 574 -11.17 -6.63 -8.23
N TRP A 575 -11.47 -5.83 -7.22
CA TRP A 575 -12.84 -5.52 -6.84
C TRP A 575 -13.55 -4.67 -7.90
N TYR A 576 -14.78 -5.03 -8.27
CA TYR A 576 -15.67 -4.19 -9.08
C TYR A 576 -16.73 -3.54 -8.18
N ASP A 577 -16.74 -2.22 -8.05
CA ASP A 577 -15.70 -1.25 -8.44
C ASP A 577 -15.39 -0.30 -7.28
N LEU A 578 -14.48 0.66 -7.47
CA LEU A 578 -14.01 1.51 -6.38
C LEU A 578 -15.09 2.50 -5.91
N ILE A 579 -15.70 3.26 -6.84
CA ILE A 579 -16.66 4.33 -6.55
C ILE A 579 -17.96 4.05 -7.28
N ASP A 580 -19.10 4.14 -6.57
CA ASP A 580 -20.43 3.96 -7.18
C ASP A 580 -20.59 4.83 -8.45
N ASP A 581 -20.84 4.23 -9.63
CA ASP A 581 -21.05 4.98 -10.88
C ASP A 581 -22.38 5.74 -10.96
N SER A 582 -23.25 5.59 -9.95
CA SER A 582 -24.53 6.28 -9.90
C SER A 582 -24.91 6.70 -8.49
N THR A 583 -25.54 7.87 -8.39
CA THR A 583 -26.20 8.32 -7.15
C THR A 583 -27.63 7.77 -7.00
N ASP A 584 -28.17 7.10 -8.02
CA ASP A 584 -29.43 6.35 -7.91
C ASP A 584 -29.17 4.99 -7.25
N GLY A 585 -29.51 4.88 -5.97
CA GLY A 585 -29.34 3.66 -5.17
C GLY A 585 -30.09 2.42 -5.66
N ASN A 586 -30.97 2.53 -6.67
CA ASN A 586 -31.61 1.37 -7.29
C ASN A 586 -30.84 0.83 -8.51
N ASN A 587 -29.99 1.65 -9.15
CA ASN A 587 -29.29 1.28 -10.39
C ASN A 587 -28.32 0.12 -10.16
N HIS A 588 -28.39 -0.93 -10.97
CA HIS A 588 -27.58 -2.14 -10.73
C HIS A 588 -26.08 -1.88 -10.89
N GLU A 589 -25.67 -1.29 -12.01
CA GLU A 589 -24.26 -1.07 -12.35
C GLU A 589 -23.62 0.00 -11.47
N GLY A 590 -24.34 1.06 -11.12
CA GLY A 590 -23.79 2.18 -10.39
C GLY A 590 -23.80 2.05 -8.86
N ASN A 591 -23.91 0.85 -8.32
CA ASN A 591 -23.94 0.60 -6.87
C ASN A 591 -22.97 -0.52 -6.41
N PHE A 592 -21.98 -0.85 -7.25
CA PHE A 592 -20.92 -1.83 -6.95
C PHE A 592 -19.80 -1.25 -6.07
N GLY A 593 -19.58 0.06 -6.16
CA GLY A 593 -18.63 0.86 -5.41
C GLY A 593 -18.41 0.42 -3.96
N MET A 594 -17.17 0.48 -3.48
CA MET A 594 -16.86 0.46 -2.05
C MET A 594 -16.89 1.87 -1.44
N PHE A 595 -16.88 2.90 -2.27
CA PHE A 595 -17.11 4.31 -1.92
C PHE A 595 -18.35 4.85 -2.62
N TYR A 596 -19.01 5.82 -1.99
CA TYR A 596 -20.00 6.67 -2.67
C TYR A 596 -19.29 7.72 -3.51
N GLN A 597 -19.97 8.28 -4.53
CA GLN A 597 -19.50 9.52 -5.16
C GLN A 597 -19.38 10.65 -4.13
N GLU A 598 -18.46 11.58 -4.41
CA GLU A 598 -18.22 12.75 -3.58
C GLU A 598 -19.51 13.54 -3.28
N ALA A 599 -19.65 13.91 -2.01
CA ALA A 599 -20.78 14.71 -1.54
C ALA A 599 -20.37 16.17 -1.39
N ALA A 600 -21.32 17.08 -1.56
CA ALA A 600 -21.06 18.50 -1.34
C ALA A 600 -20.52 18.76 0.09
N SER A 601 -19.51 19.62 0.20
CA SER A 601 -18.84 19.99 1.45
C SER A 601 -18.05 18.87 2.14
N VAL A 602 -17.70 17.83 1.38
CA VAL A 602 -16.77 16.77 1.78
C VAL A 602 -15.78 16.59 0.62
N ALA A 603 -14.50 16.79 0.88
CA ALA A 603 -13.42 16.81 -0.12
C ALA A 603 -13.18 15.47 -0.86
N THR A 604 -13.67 14.36 -0.33
CA THR A 604 -13.37 13.02 -0.86
C THR A 604 -14.58 12.11 -0.81
N ALA A 605 -14.52 11.02 -1.56
CA ALA A 605 -15.52 9.97 -1.63
C ALA A 605 -15.72 9.31 -0.26
N ALA A 606 -16.98 9.19 0.19
CA ALA A 606 -17.27 8.62 1.50
C ALA A 606 -17.25 7.08 1.45
N PRO A 607 -16.64 6.40 2.43
CA PRO A 607 -16.56 4.94 2.44
C PRO A 607 -17.95 4.32 2.65
N LYS A 608 -18.19 3.16 2.03
CA LYS A 608 -19.22 2.19 2.42
C LYS A 608 -18.60 1.19 3.42
N PRO A 609 -19.40 0.36 4.11
CA PRO A 609 -18.87 -0.73 4.93
C PRO A 609 -17.88 -1.67 4.22
N ALA A 610 -18.00 -1.82 2.89
CA ALA A 610 -17.05 -2.58 2.08
C ALA A 610 -15.63 -1.97 2.10
N ALA A 611 -15.48 -0.64 2.03
CA ALA A 611 -14.16 0.00 2.11
C ALA A 611 -13.51 -0.17 3.48
N PHE A 612 -14.31 -0.10 4.57
CA PHE A 612 -13.80 -0.42 5.92
C PHE A 612 -13.34 -1.88 6.01
N ALA A 613 -14.16 -2.82 5.52
CA ALA A 613 -13.81 -4.24 5.52
C ALA A 613 -12.56 -4.54 4.68
N GLN A 614 -12.39 -3.86 3.54
CA GLN A 614 -11.20 -3.98 2.70
C GLN A 614 -9.93 -3.51 3.42
N ALA A 615 -9.98 -2.31 4.00
CA ALA A 615 -8.87 -1.72 4.74
C ALA A 615 -8.48 -2.61 5.94
N LEU A 616 -9.49 -3.09 6.69
CA LEU A 616 -9.29 -4.03 7.79
C LEU A 616 -8.70 -5.36 7.29
N PHE A 617 -9.19 -5.91 6.18
CA PHE A 617 -8.68 -7.17 5.63
C PHE A 617 -7.20 -7.07 5.26
N ILE A 618 -6.81 -6.03 4.52
CA ILE A 618 -5.42 -5.81 4.11
C ILE A 618 -4.50 -5.60 5.32
N ASP A 619 -4.90 -4.74 6.26
CA ASP A 619 -4.14 -4.50 7.49
C ASP A 619 -3.96 -5.79 8.31
N GLN A 620 -5.03 -6.53 8.56
CA GLN A 620 -4.98 -7.76 9.35
C GLN A 620 -4.10 -8.83 8.69
N LEU A 621 -4.13 -8.96 7.36
CA LEU A 621 -3.23 -9.90 6.68
C LEU A 621 -1.76 -9.45 6.76
N GLY A 622 -1.49 -8.14 6.66
CA GLY A 622 -0.14 -7.60 6.71
C GLY A 622 0.80 -8.18 5.66
N GLY A 623 0.28 -8.48 4.46
CA GLY A 623 1.02 -9.10 3.37
C GLY A 623 1.35 -10.58 3.55
N ARG A 624 0.81 -11.25 4.58
CA ARG A 624 1.03 -12.69 4.78
C ARG A 624 0.42 -13.52 3.65
N GLU A 625 1.14 -14.54 3.21
CA GLU A 625 0.65 -15.52 2.23
C GLU A 625 -0.21 -16.58 2.86
N ALA A 626 -1.20 -17.09 2.12
CA ALA A 626 -2.00 -18.22 2.59
C ALA A 626 -1.17 -19.50 2.62
N THR A 627 -1.16 -20.19 3.76
CA THR A 627 -0.34 -21.40 3.97
C THR A 627 -1.19 -22.65 4.20
N ALA A 628 -2.40 -22.51 4.75
CA ALA A 628 -3.28 -23.63 5.04
C ALA A 628 -4.77 -23.26 5.06
N ARG A 629 -5.62 -24.29 4.96
CA ARG A 629 -7.05 -24.24 5.26
C ARG A 629 -7.33 -25.25 6.35
N ASP A 630 -7.90 -24.82 7.47
CA ASP A 630 -8.22 -25.72 8.58
C ASP A 630 -9.45 -26.59 8.26
N ASP A 631 -9.45 -27.83 8.77
CA ASP A 631 -10.65 -28.67 8.82
C ASP A 631 -11.36 -28.51 10.16
N ILE A 632 -12.19 -27.47 10.25
CA ILE A 632 -13.00 -27.15 11.43
C ILE A 632 -14.45 -27.60 11.29
N GLY A 633 -14.70 -28.61 10.46
CA GLY A 633 -16.02 -29.20 10.23
C GLY A 633 -16.80 -28.62 9.06
N SER A 634 -17.83 -29.37 8.63
CA SER A 634 -18.62 -29.05 7.44
C SER A 634 -19.35 -27.71 7.56
N GLY A 635 -19.22 -26.86 6.52
CA GLY A 635 -19.85 -25.54 6.47
C GLY A 635 -19.09 -24.46 7.24
N ASN A 636 -17.98 -24.79 7.89
CA ASN A 636 -17.08 -23.84 8.51
C ASN A 636 -15.87 -23.60 7.60
N HIS A 637 -15.39 -22.36 7.61
CA HIS A 637 -14.27 -21.90 6.79
C HIS A 637 -13.24 -21.25 7.71
N SER A 638 -11.98 -21.63 7.56
CA SER A 638 -10.85 -21.01 8.23
C SER A 638 -9.63 -21.16 7.34
N TYR A 639 -9.01 -20.03 7.01
CA TYR A 639 -7.83 -19.95 6.15
C TYR A 639 -6.71 -19.28 6.94
N LEU A 640 -5.56 -19.95 7.03
CA LEU A 640 -4.37 -19.44 7.70
C LEU A 640 -3.50 -18.68 6.71
N PHE A 641 -3.16 -17.45 7.08
CA PHE A 641 -2.17 -16.61 6.43
C PHE A 641 -0.96 -16.46 7.34
N GLY A 642 0.24 -16.71 6.79
CA GLY A 642 1.49 -16.75 7.54
C GLY A 642 1.79 -18.10 8.16
N GLU A 643 2.79 -18.13 9.05
CA GLU A 643 3.17 -19.32 9.81
C GLU A 643 2.36 -19.41 11.09
N GLU A 644 2.19 -20.61 11.67
CA GLU A 644 1.41 -20.79 12.92
C GLU A 644 1.90 -19.90 14.07
N SER A 645 3.20 -19.59 14.14
CA SER A 645 3.79 -18.78 15.21
C SER A 645 3.47 -17.28 15.15
N ASP A 646 3.00 -16.80 13.99
CA ASP A 646 2.62 -15.41 13.73
C ASP A 646 1.53 -15.37 12.66
N GLY A 647 0.49 -16.16 12.92
CA GLY A 647 -0.55 -16.48 11.95
C GLY A 647 -1.74 -15.56 12.07
N VAL A 648 -2.43 -15.35 10.96
CA VAL A 648 -3.75 -14.72 10.93
C VAL A 648 -4.72 -15.68 10.27
N ARG A 649 -5.74 -16.11 11.02
CA ARG A 649 -6.84 -16.92 10.47
C ARG A 649 -8.03 -16.04 10.14
N VAL A 650 -8.58 -16.20 8.94
CA VAL A 650 -9.86 -15.62 8.55
C VAL A 650 -10.92 -16.72 8.59
N ALA A 651 -11.88 -16.62 9.52
CA ALA A 651 -12.81 -17.71 9.81
C ALA A 651 -14.29 -17.29 9.90
N TRP A 652 -15.19 -18.13 9.39
CA TRP A 652 -16.65 -17.94 9.42
C TRP A 652 -17.41 -19.27 9.24
N THR A 653 -18.74 -19.23 9.30
CA THR A 653 -19.61 -20.39 9.08
C THR A 653 -20.84 -20.08 8.24
N LEU A 654 -21.19 -21.01 7.36
CA LEU A 654 -22.43 -21.03 6.58
C LEU A 654 -23.57 -21.75 7.33
N ASN A 655 -23.29 -22.32 8.50
CA ASN A 655 -24.30 -22.99 9.34
C ASN A 655 -25.17 -22.00 10.15
N GLY A 656 -24.99 -20.69 9.95
CA GLY A 656 -25.61 -19.62 10.71
C GLY A 656 -24.88 -19.33 12.03
N GLN A 657 -24.71 -20.35 12.87
CA GLN A 657 -23.89 -20.28 14.09
C GLN A 657 -23.12 -21.58 14.30
N ALA A 658 -21.85 -21.48 14.69
CA ALA A 658 -20.99 -22.60 15.04
C ALA A 658 -19.95 -22.16 16.08
N SER A 659 -19.14 -23.10 16.53
CA SER A 659 -17.92 -22.83 17.29
C SER A 659 -16.77 -23.64 16.71
N ALA A 660 -15.59 -23.06 16.67
CA ALA A 660 -14.35 -23.74 16.31
C ALA A 660 -13.36 -23.68 17.47
N GLU A 661 -12.51 -24.70 17.57
CA GLU A 661 -11.42 -24.77 18.54
C GLU A 661 -10.10 -24.64 17.79
N TYR A 662 -9.20 -23.79 18.29
CA TYR A 662 -7.86 -23.61 17.76
C TYR A 662 -6.84 -23.85 18.87
N GLU A 663 -5.76 -24.56 18.54
CA GLU A 663 -4.59 -24.61 19.42
C GLU A 663 -3.97 -23.21 19.52
N ALA A 664 -3.51 -22.83 20.70
CA ALA A 664 -2.85 -21.56 20.92
C ALA A 664 -1.86 -21.66 22.09
N SER A 665 -0.62 -21.23 21.85
CA SER A 665 0.44 -21.22 22.86
C SER A 665 0.32 -20.02 23.82
N GLY A 666 -0.44 -18.99 23.43
CA GLY A 666 -0.68 -17.76 24.17
C GLY A 666 -2.00 -17.09 23.77
N PRO A 667 -2.26 -15.86 24.26
CA PRO A 667 -3.46 -15.12 23.94
C PRO A 667 -3.61 -14.89 22.43
N ILE A 668 -4.82 -15.04 21.91
CA ILE A 668 -5.18 -14.75 20.51
C ILE A 668 -6.03 -13.48 20.47
N THR A 669 -5.72 -12.58 19.53
CA THR A 669 -6.52 -11.40 19.26
C THR A 669 -7.57 -11.74 18.22
N MET A 670 -8.86 -11.60 18.57
CA MET A 670 -9.99 -11.76 17.65
C MET A 670 -10.53 -10.38 17.28
N THR A 671 -10.55 -10.07 15.98
CA THR A 671 -11.18 -8.87 15.42
C THR A 671 -12.38 -9.29 14.58
N ASP A 672 -13.56 -8.72 14.84
CA ASP A 672 -14.76 -8.98 14.03
C ASP A 672 -14.95 -7.96 12.89
N MET A 673 -15.91 -8.23 11.99
CA MET A 673 -16.24 -7.33 10.87
C MET A 673 -16.76 -5.94 11.27
N SER A 674 -17.08 -5.71 12.54
CA SER A 674 -17.42 -4.38 13.05
C SER A 674 -16.18 -3.57 13.46
N GLY A 675 -15.01 -4.23 13.52
CA GLY A 675 -13.77 -3.67 14.02
C GLY A 675 -13.52 -3.97 15.50
N ALA A 676 -14.44 -4.63 16.20
CA ALA A 676 -14.33 -4.88 17.62
C ALA A 676 -13.25 -5.93 17.91
N VAL A 677 -12.33 -5.58 18.80
CA VAL A 677 -11.20 -6.43 19.21
C VAL A 677 -11.50 -7.10 20.55
N THR A 678 -11.26 -8.40 20.63
CA THR A 678 -11.36 -9.20 21.86
C THR A 678 -10.13 -10.09 22.00
N THR A 679 -9.47 -10.07 23.15
CA THR A 679 -8.42 -11.03 23.48
C THR A 679 -9.02 -12.32 24.03
N LEU A 680 -8.67 -13.46 23.44
CA LEU A 680 -9.07 -14.80 23.85
C LEU A 680 -7.88 -15.50 24.52
N GLU A 681 -8.05 -15.87 25.77
CA GLU A 681 -7.03 -16.60 26.54
C GLU A 681 -7.19 -18.12 26.31
N PRO A 682 -6.11 -18.87 26.01
CA PRO A 682 -6.20 -20.30 25.81
C PRO A 682 -6.50 -21.03 27.13
N GLU A 683 -7.50 -21.91 27.11
CA GLU A 683 -7.80 -22.84 28.19
C GLU A 683 -7.25 -24.23 27.83
N ASN A 684 -6.24 -24.70 28.58
CA ASN A 684 -5.50 -25.94 28.28
C ASN A 684 -4.88 -25.96 26.88
N GLY A 685 -4.38 -24.82 26.40
CA GLY A 685 -3.74 -24.69 25.09
C GLY A 685 -4.72 -24.56 23.92
N THR A 686 -6.00 -24.27 24.18
CA THR A 686 -7.03 -24.14 23.16
C THR A 686 -7.89 -22.90 23.38
N VAL A 687 -8.20 -22.17 22.31
CA VAL A 687 -9.21 -21.11 22.29
C VAL A 687 -10.47 -21.58 21.57
N THR A 688 -11.64 -21.33 22.15
CA THR A 688 -12.93 -21.58 21.50
C THR A 688 -13.46 -20.28 20.90
N VAL A 689 -13.68 -20.28 19.59
CA VAL A 689 -14.11 -19.12 18.83
C VAL A 689 -15.54 -19.30 18.33
N PRO A 690 -16.46 -18.37 18.63
CA PRO A 690 -17.79 -18.37 18.03
C PRO A 690 -17.71 -17.96 16.55
N LEU A 691 -18.37 -18.72 15.68
CA LEU A 691 -18.44 -18.43 14.25
C LEU A 691 -19.88 -18.08 13.84
N THR A 692 -20.01 -17.10 12.95
CA THR A 692 -21.26 -16.71 12.30
C THR A 692 -21.06 -16.57 10.79
N GLY A 693 -22.05 -16.08 10.05
CA GLY A 693 -21.87 -15.70 8.65
C GLY A 693 -20.90 -14.53 8.44
N SER A 694 -20.65 -13.71 9.46
CA SER A 694 -19.61 -12.69 9.44
C SER A 694 -18.26 -13.31 9.80
N ALA A 695 -17.22 -12.94 9.04
CA ALA A 695 -15.86 -13.36 9.33
C ALA A 695 -15.32 -12.77 10.64
N VAL A 696 -14.35 -13.49 11.21
CA VAL A 696 -13.46 -12.99 12.26
C VAL A 696 -12.02 -13.19 11.80
N PHE A 697 -11.16 -12.24 12.18
CA PHE A 697 -9.71 -12.34 12.06
C PHE A 697 -9.15 -12.79 13.40
N LEU A 698 -8.32 -13.82 13.40
CA LEU A 698 -7.70 -14.37 14.61
C LEU A 698 -6.18 -14.28 14.44
N ALA A 699 -5.55 -13.35 15.15
CA ALA A 699 -4.11 -13.10 15.10
C ALA A 699 -3.41 -13.61 16.37
N GLY A 700 -2.33 -14.38 16.21
CA GLY A 700 -1.50 -14.84 17.32
C GLY A 700 -0.66 -16.06 17.01
N ASP A 701 -0.13 -16.69 18.06
CA ASP A 701 0.66 -17.93 17.96
C ASP A 701 -0.25 -19.15 18.20
N PHE A 702 -0.51 -19.87 17.11
CA PHE A 702 -1.31 -21.08 17.04
C PHE A 702 -0.45 -22.35 17.03
N SER A 703 0.84 -22.24 17.36
CA SER A 703 1.70 -23.40 17.57
C SER A 703 1.18 -24.24 18.75
N PRO A 704 1.41 -25.56 18.74
CA PRO A 704 1.08 -26.40 19.88
C PRO A 704 1.75 -25.85 21.15
N ALA A 705 0.99 -25.71 22.23
CA ALA A 705 1.57 -25.31 23.51
C ALA A 705 2.67 -26.31 23.89
N ASP A 706 3.87 -25.82 24.23
CA ASP A 706 4.94 -26.67 24.77
C ASP A 706 4.37 -27.49 25.94
N GLU A 707 4.42 -28.82 25.84
CA GLU A 707 3.98 -29.74 26.89
C GLU A 707 4.48 -29.23 28.24
N PRO A 708 3.60 -28.99 29.24
CA PRO A 708 4.04 -28.52 30.53
C PRO A 708 5.06 -29.51 31.05
N THR A 709 6.29 -29.03 31.27
CA THR A 709 7.34 -29.88 31.86
C THR A 709 6.75 -30.49 33.12
N PRO A 710 6.65 -31.83 33.23
CA PRO A 710 5.93 -32.44 34.34
C PRO A 710 6.54 -31.92 35.63
N THR A 711 5.71 -31.24 36.43
CA THR A 711 6.09 -30.80 37.78
C THR A 711 6.76 -31.98 38.44
N PRO A 712 8.03 -31.88 38.90
CA PRO A 712 8.72 -33.01 39.50
C PRO A 712 7.85 -33.51 40.64
N THR A 713 7.29 -34.71 40.46
CA THR A 713 6.53 -35.37 41.50
C THR A 713 7.47 -35.45 42.70
N ALA A 714 7.09 -34.83 43.82
CA ALA A 714 7.86 -34.91 45.05
C ALA A 714 8.14 -36.39 45.33
N SER A 715 9.42 -36.78 45.22
CA SER A 715 9.82 -38.14 45.53
C SER A 715 9.39 -38.45 46.96
N PRO A 716 8.73 -39.60 47.22
CA PRO A 716 8.35 -39.96 48.58
C PRO A 716 9.61 -40.02 49.43
N THR A 717 9.62 -39.21 50.49
CA THR A 717 10.67 -39.16 51.50
C THR A 717 11.00 -40.59 51.95
N ALA A 718 12.22 -41.04 51.68
CA ALA A 718 12.71 -42.31 52.16
C ALA A 718 12.66 -42.31 53.70
N THR A 719 11.92 -43.26 54.26
CA THR A 719 11.92 -43.59 55.68
C THR A 719 13.36 -43.92 56.12
N PRO A 720 13.89 -43.31 57.19
CA PRO A 720 15.25 -43.58 57.66
C PRO A 720 15.35 -44.97 58.28
N ASP A 721 16.37 -45.73 57.87
CA ASP A 721 16.74 -47.03 58.44
C ASP A 721 17.40 -46.82 59.82
N PRO A 722 17.02 -47.57 60.88
CA PRO A 722 17.46 -47.30 62.24
C PRO A 722 18.66 -48.16 62.63
N THR A 723 19.88 -47.65 62.50
CA THR A 723 21.03 -48.20 63.24
C THR A 723 22.15 -47.17 63.37
N GLU A 724 22.18 -46.48 64.51
CA GLU A 724 23.40 -46.26 65.30
C GLU A 724 22.98 -45.76 66.69
N THR A 725 23.19 -46.59 67.72
CA THR A 725 23.04 -46.22 69.14
C THR A 725 24.45 -46.08 69.74
N PRO A 726 24.66 -45.10 70.64
CA PRO A 726 25.91 -44.35 70.74
C PRO A 726 26.93 -45.03 71.67
N ALA A 727 28.21 -44.78 71.41
CA ALA A 727 29.27 -45.03 72.38
C ALA A 727 29.07 -44.10 73.60
N ARG A 728 28.76 -44.67 74.76
CA ARG A 728 28.85 -44.00 76.06
C ARG A 728 30.02 -44.62 76.86
N PRO A 729 30.78 -43.83 77.63
CA PRO A 729 32.05 -44.26 78.23
C PRO A 729 31.84 -45.30 79.34
N GLU A 730 32.91 -46.06 79.58
CA GLU A 730 33.07 -47.10 80.60
C GLU A 730 32.63 -46.64 82.01
N ASP A 731 31.57 -47.30 82.52
CA ASP A 731 31.54 -48.07 83.79
C ASP A 731 30.15 -48.68 84.02
#